data_AF-A0A1V6YTJ0-F1
#
_entry.id   AF-A0A1V6YTJ0-F1
#
_cell.length_a   1.000
_cell.length_b   1.000
_cell.length_c   1.000
_cell.angle_alpha   90.00
_cell.angle_beta   90.00
_cell.angle_gamma   90.00
#
_symmetry.space_group_name_H-M   'P 1'
#
loop_
_entity.id
_entity.type
_entity.pdbx_description
1 polymer ?
#
loop_
_entity_poly.entity_id
_entity_poly.type
_entity_poly.pdbx_seq_one_letter_code
_entity_poly.pdbx_strand_id
1 'polypeptide(L)'
;MGNPELDFSSKHTEAVSNHPPYSSITESIDEPPTYGQSNAVYRVSRDGFPSSVVVVVDECITHLKLLSAIAKLRNFIKGTDKLFGIHDGEIRNFSNNKQAQAAARIQEKRWAVYVARAVDRFTIWWQSYLPSLKTSRISTLNTASEANIAWSANMMPPLDVIMVWHAFMLNPRAFLEDCLRQSKMSVWATGLPWDIINASIDDKTLVFYPDRDSEARINFETITGHSWENIHDSPAKSLPCFGCKQEIIAPWTEGSIGCDTDVAFAHCTGYADKSLRISCPACKFNTTHDTLRVQKFRSDVQKLLKDDIPMPGTLLSQNGTPADNENSDNVSFPNRLIKEGIRSELLQLTDLTENESTTIETIRDHLEGYLKSRSIMRRVNKTILAAGNSSMPERISLRNMLSRYWDNSSPFAIDLVGAVIRQGTFVDKMDNIGWIRSPNLRSTMSHFIGKYGVFFQIMVKNKGHAVVPTLDVDLIWHTHQLSPIRYYIFSTTQMEGIFINHDDKIDEIKLNDAFAWTSRQYQKLTGGKIYSECTCWYCEAVRESNNQGLGRLISPSTLHAKANAALLHNSADNTTDGKSKEPHISSHNAVRVLAQADPKAMQTKTAQLESCWEKAQRRSHNRSRSRGGGSAHEDLSRKTVYGPYARDPDIHREIYPCNPACVNITAGVVGNCMSGTQGVGLAQGACVSGTMAAQTRSKGKSFCSGIAGCGMSL
;
A
#
# COMPACT_ATOMS: atom_id res chain seq x y z
N MET A 1 60.76 -42.44 34.51
CA MET A 1 59.49 -41.97 35.09
C MET A 1 59.45 -40.47 34.87
N GLY A 2 58.79 -40.03 33.80
CA GLY A 2 58.70 -38.63 33.39
C GLY A 2 57.33 -38.41 32.75
N ASN A 3 56.66 -37.36 33.21
CA ASN A 3 55.33 -36.91 32.79
C ASN A 3 55.20 -36.77 31.26
N PRO A 4 54.07 -37.16 30.65
CA PRO A 4 53.77 -36.79 29.28
C PRO A 4 53.12 -35.40 29.22
N GLU A 5 53.51 -34.69 28.16
CA GLU A 5 53.16 -33.32 27.80
C GLU A 5 51.65 -33.14 27.51
N LEU A 6 51.12 -31.99 27.93
CA LEU A 6 49.79 -31.51 27.59
C LEU A 6 49.85 -30.81 26.22
N ASP A 7 49.21 -31.44 25.24
CA ASP A 7 49.08 -30.94 23.87
C ASP A 7 47.97 -29.87 23.81
N PHE A 8 48.35 -28.61 23.59
CA PHE A 8 47.41 -27.51 23.37
C PHE A 8 46.95 -27.51 21.91
N SER A 9 45.84 -28.17 21.63
CA SER A 9 45.12 -28.02 20.36
C SER A 9 44.23 -26.78 20.40
N SER A 10 44.62 -25.76 19.64
CA SER A 10 43.83 -24.56 19.36
C SER A 10 42.57 -24.92 18.58
N LYS A 11 41.40 -24.81 19.21
CA LYS A 11 40.11 -24.79 18.50
C LYS A 11 40.01 -23.48 17.71
N HIS A 12 40.24 -23.56 16.41
CA HIS A 12 39.71 -22.58 15.47
C HIS A 12 38.18 -22.57 15.61
N THR A 13 37.66 -21.47 16.14
CA THR A 13 36.25 -21.10 16.04
C THR A 13 36.01 -20.69 14.60
N GLU A 14 35.25 -21.47 13.85
CA GLU A 14 34.73 -21.05 12.55
C GLU A 14 33.89 -19.78 12.75
N ALA A 15 34.30 -18.69 12.11
CA ALA A 15 33.52 -17.47 12.06
C ALA A 15 32.18 -17.79 11.40
N VAL A 16 31.09 -17.67 12.17
CA VAL A 16 29.73 -17.70 11.64
C VAL A 16 29.65 -16.64 10.55
N SER A 17 29.31 -17.04 9.33
CA SER A 17 29.15 -16.13 8.18
C SER A 17 28.21 -14.98 8.55
N ASN A 18 28.74 -13.76 8.58
CA ASN A 18 28.04 -12.51 8.95
C ASN A 18 27.08 -11.97 7.86
N HIS A 19 26.83 -12.73 6.79
CA HIS A 19 25.94 -12.30 5.72
C HIS A 19 24.47 -12.66 6.00
N PRO A 20 23.50 -11.83 5.59
CA PRO A 20 22.08 -12.14 5.76
C PRO A 20 21.71 -13.48 5.09
N PRO A 21 20.81 -14.30 5.64
CA PRO A 21 20.48 -15.62 5.10
C PRO A 21 20.10 -15.64 3.60
N TYR A 22 19.46 -14.57 3.12
CA TYR A 22 19.08 -14.40 1.71
C TYR A 22 20.25 -14.05 0.78
N SER A 23 21.45 -13.80 1.30
CA SER A 23 22.67 -13.56 0.50
C SER A 23 23.11 -14.79 -0.30
N SER A 24 22.60 -15.98 0.05
CA SER A 24 22.84 -17.24 -0.65
C SER A 24 22.17 -17.30 -2.04
N ILE A 25 21.24 -16.40 -2.34
CA ILE A 25 20.60 -16.27 -3.66
C ILE A 25 21.45 -15.33 -4.53
N THR A 26 22.59 -15.85 -5.02
CA THR A 26 23.47 -15.13 -5.93
C THR A 26 23.09 -15.44 -7.38
N GLU A 27 22.36 -14.55 -8.04
CA GLU A 27 22.58 -14.31 -9.47
C GLU A 27 23.70 -13.27 -9.57
N SER A 28 24.84 -13.63 -10.16
CA SER A 28 25.88 -12.66 -10.50
C SER A 28 25.31 -11.68 -11.51
N ILE A 29 25.28 -10.39 -11.16
CA ILE A 29 24.94 -9.33 -12.12
C ILE A 29 26.21 -9.05 -12.93
N ASP A 30 26.15 -9.20 -14.26
CA ASP A 30 27.17 -8.67 -15.17
C ASP A 30 27.36 -7.18 -14.86
N GLU A 31 28.61 -6.74 -14.74
CA GLU A 31 29.05 -5.46 -14.19
C GLU A 31 28.05 -4.30 -14.44
N PRO A 32 27.30 -3.82 -13.43
CA PRO A 32 26.55 -2.58 -13.58
C PRO A 32 27.57 -1.45 -13.79
N PRO A 33 27.34 -0.51 -14.73
CA PRO A 33 28.25 0.60 -14.95
C PRO A 33 28.50 1.36 -13.64
N THR A 34 29.76 1.67 -13.33
CA THR A 34 30.12 2.49 -12.18
C THR A 34 29.47 3.86 -12.30
N TYR A 35 28.38 4.10 -11.57
CA TYR A 35 27.69 5.39 -11.62
C TYR A 35 28.34 6.34 -10.62
N GLY A 36 29.19 7.24 -11.11
CA GLY A 36 29.73 8.33 -10.29
C GLY A 36 28.61 9.16 -9.66
N GLN A 37 28.68 9.39 -8.35
CA GLN A 37 27.84 10.34 -7.64
C GLN A 37 28.27 11.77 -8.00
N SER A 38 27.33 12.65 -8.34
CA SER A 38 27.60 14.08 -8.37
C SER A 38 27.19 14.70 -7.04
N ASN A 39 28.16 15.19 -6.26
CA ASN A 39 27.92 16.01 -5.08
C ASN A 39 27.35 17.37 -5.49
N ALA A 40 26.03 17.49 -5.64
CA ALA A 40 25.38 18.78 -5.89
C ALA A 40 24.94 19.42 -4.56
N VAL A 41 25.69 20.42 -4.12
CA VAL A 41 25.31 21.32 -3.02
C VAL A 41 24.15 22.20 -3.49
N TYR A 42 23.02 22.12 -2.80
CA TYR A 42 21.79 22.84 -3.14
C TYR A 42 21.85 24.34 -2.80
N ARG A 43 21.54 25.21 -3.78
CA ARG A 43 21.21 26.62 -3.56
C ARG A 43 19.77 26.88 -4.02
N VAL A 44 18.99 27.53 -3.18
CA VAL A 44 17.64 28.01 -3.48
C VAL A 44 17.75 29.23 -4.41
N SER A 45 17.20 29.16 -5.63
CA SER A 45 17.18 30.30 -6.55
C SER A 45 15.98 31.22 -6.28
N ARG A 46 16.17 32.52 -6.56
CA ARG A 46 15.37 33.65 -6.07
C ARG A 46 14.30 34.13 -7.07
N ASP A 47 14.04 33.39 -8.15
CA ASP A 47 13.16 33.84 -9.24
C ASP A 47 11.92 32.93 -9.38
N GLY A 48 10.83 33.33 -8.73
CA GLY A 48 9.43 33.31 -9.20
C GLY A 48 8.73 32.07 -9.81
N PHE A 49 9.43 30.99 -10.16
CA PHE A 49 8.88 29.71 -10.62
C PHE A 49 9.79 28.59 -10.09
N PRO A 50 9.28 27.54 -9.41
CA PRO A 50 10.15 26.50 -8.89
C PRO A 50 10.76 25.70 -10.04
N SER A 51 12.07 25.89 -10.26
CA SER A 51 12.91 25.06 -11.11
C SER A 51 13.03 23.64 -10.51
N SER A 52 12.03 22.83 -10.83
CA SER A 52 12.13 21.52 -11.52
C SER A 52 13.20 20.50 -11.11
N VAL A 53 13.31 20.10 -9.83
CA VAL A 53 13.59 18.68 -9.54
C VAL A 53 12.69 18.18 -8.41
N VAL A 54 11.59 17.52 -8.81
CA VAL A 54 10.56 17.00 -7.89
C VAL A 54 10.99 15.66 -7.27
N VAL A 55 11.74 14.87 -8.04
CA VAL A 55 12.37 13.60 -7.70
C VAL A 55 13.69 13.53 -8.46
N VAL A 56 14.78 13.08 -7.82
CA VAL A 56 16.08 12.97 -8.49
C VAL A 56 16.33 11.54 -8.99
N VAL A 57 17.12 11.40 -10.05
CA VAL A 57 17.44 10.10 -10.66
C VAL A 57 18.07 9.12 -9.66
N ASP A 58 18.97 9.60 -8.80
CA ASP A 58 19.73 8.75 -7.88
C ASP A 58 18.84 8.13 -6.78
N GLU A 59 17.82 8.86 -6.32
CA GLU A 59 16.79 8.33 -5.42
C GLU A 59 15.98 7.23 -6.11
N CYS A 60 15.62 7.39 -7.39
CA CYS A 60 14.89 6.36 -8.14
C CYS A 60 15.72 5.09 -8.34
N ILE A 61 17.02 5.24 -8.62
CA ILE A 61 17.95 4.11 -8.75
C ILE A 61 18.09 3.39 -7.40
N THR A 62 18.28 4.14 -6.31
CA THR A 62 18.35 3.58 -4.97
C THR A 62 17.06 2.86 -4.58
N HIS A 63 15.92 3.43 -4.95
CA HIS A 63 14.62 2.80 -4.72
C HIS A 63 14.53 1.46 -5.47
N LEU A 64 14.97 1.38 -6.74
CA LEU A 64 15.03 0.10 -7.46
C LEU A 64 15.94 -0.93 -6.77
N LYS A 65 17.11 -0.51 -6.24
CA LYS A 65 17.98 -1.41 -5.45
C LYS A 65 17.27 -1.96 -4.22
N LEU A 66 16.58 -1.09 -3.48
CA LEU A 66 15.80 -1.48 -2.29
C LEU A 66 14.69 -2.48 -2.66
N LEU A 67 13.94 -2.22 -3.74
CA LEU A 67 12.88 -3.13 -4.19
C LEU A 67 13.45 -4.50 -4.60
N SER A 68 14.58 -4.54 -5.30
CA SER A 68 15.24 -5.82 -5.61
C SER A 68 15.74 -6.55 -4.36
N ALA A 69 16.27 -5.85 -3.37
CA ALA A 69 16.66 -6.46 -2.09
C ALA A 69 15.44 -7.08 -1.38
N ILE A 70 14.31 -6.38 -1.36
CA ILE A 70 13.03 -6.87 -0.80
C ILE A 70 12.51 -8.09 -1.60
N ALA A 71 12.61 -8.06 -2.93
CA ALA A 71 12.22 -9.18 -3.79
C ALA A 71 13.04 -10.45 -3.48
N LYS A 72 14.37 -10.31 -3.32
CA LYS A 72 15.25 -11.41 -2.92
C LYS A 72 14.90 -11.96 -1.54
N LEU A 73 14.66 -11.08 -0.55
CA LEU A 73 14.20 -11.48 0.78
C LEU A 73 12.89 -12.27 0.70
N ARG A 74 11.91 -11.78 -0.06
CA ARG A 74 10.62 -12.45 -0.24
C ARG A 74 10.78 -13.83 -0.88
N ASN A 75 11.58 -13.95 -1.93
CA ASN A 75 11.86 -15.21 -2.60
C ASN A 75 12.56 -16.21 -1.68
N PHE A 76 13.52 -15.75 -0.88
CA PHE A 76 14.18 -16.56 0.14
C PHE A 76 13.16 -17.14 1.12
N ILE A 77 12.35 -16.29 1.77
CA ILE A 77 11.37 -16.73 2.78
C ILE A 77 10.32 -17.68 2.19
N LYS A 78 9.84 -17.40 0.96
CA LYS A 78 8.94 -18.29 0.22
C LYS A 78 9.62 -19.59 -0.23
N GLY A 79 10.95 -19.64 -0.34
CA GLY A 79 11.72 -20.80 -0.78
C GLY A 79 12.23 -21.71 0.35
N THR A 80 12.39 -21.19 1.57
CA THR A 80 12.96 -21.96 2.69
C THR A 80 11.94 -22.86 3.41
N ASP A 81 11.98 -24.17 3.14
CA ASP A 81 11.18 -25.19 3.83
C ASP A 81 11.34 -25.14 5.35
N LYS A 82 10.30 -25.55 6.08
CA LYS A 82 10.22 -25.66 7.56
C LYS A 82 10.24 -24.34 8.34
N LEU A 83 10.41 -23.18 7.69
CA LEU A 83 10.31 -21.91 8.41
C LEU A 83 8.94 -21.78 9.10
N PHE A 84 8.99 -21.39 10.37
CA PHE A 84 7.82 -21.22 11.23
C PHE A 84 6.98 -22.50 11.43
N GLY A 85 7.58 -23.68 11.24
CA GLY A 85 6.86 -24.95 11.35
C GLY A 85 5.95 -25.26 10.16
N ILE A 86 6.11 -24.55 9.03
CA ILE A 86 5.32 -24.76 7.82
C ILE A 86 6.14 -25.62 6.86
N HIS A 87 5.60 -26.78 6.45
CA HIS A 87 6.37 -27.81 5.76
C HIS A 87 5.92 -28.02 4.32
N ASP A 88 6.85 -27.99 3.37
CA ASP A 88 6.59 -28.34 1.96
C ASP A 88 6.17 -29.82 1.81
N GLY A 89 6.49 -30.67 2.79
CA GLY A 89 6.03 -32.06 2.85
C GLY A 89 4.51 -32.22 2.83
N GLU A 90 3.76 -31.22 3.32
CA GLU A 90 2.29 -31.23 3.34
C GLU A 90 1.67 -31.19 1.94
N ILE A 91 2.42 -30.78 0.92
CA ILE A 91 1.97 -30.78 -0.49
C ILE A 91 1.55 -32.19 -0.93
N ARG A 92 2.24 -33.23 -0.42
CA ARG A 92 1.99 -34.63 -0.78
C ARG A 92 0.60 -35.12 -0.34
N ASN A 93 -0.06 -34.40 0.58
CA ASN A 93 -1.41 -34.72 1.04
C ASN A 93 -2.48 -34.34 0.01
N PHE A 94 -2.12 -33.60 -1.04
CA PHE A 94 -3.03 -33.17 -2.09
C PHE A 94 -2.89 -34.01 -3.37
N SER A 95 -4.00 -34.14 -4.10
CA SER A 95 -4.02 -34.74 -5.43
C SER A 95 -3.11 -34.00 -6.41
N ASN A 96 -2.53 -34.70 -7.38
CA ASN A 96 -1.53 -34.15 -8.31
C ASN A 96 -1.98 -32.83 -8.98
N ASN A 97 -3.26 -32.67 -9.30
CA ASN A 97 -3.80 -31.45 -9.91
C ASN A 97 -3.90 -30.25 -8.94
N LYS A 98 -3.90 -30.48 -7.62
CA LYS A 98 -3.94 -29.45 -6.57
C LYS A 98 -2.58 -29.16 -5.93
N GLN A 99 -1.55 -29.97 -6.19
CA GLN A 99 -0.23 -29.81 -5.57
C GLN A 99 0.43 -28.46 -5.86
N ALA A 100 0.32 -27.94 -7.09
CA ALA A 100 0.86 -26.62 -7.41
C ALA A 100 0.16 -25.49 -6.63
N GLN A 101 -1.17 -25.59 -6.46
CA GLN A 101 -1.94 -24.65 -5.66
C GLN A 101 -1.57 -24.77 -4.18
N ALA A 102 -1.45 -25.98 -3.64
CA ALA A 102 -1.01 -26.22 -2.26
C ALA A 102 0.39 -25.65 -1.99
N ALA A 103 1.33 -25.85 -2.92
CA ALA A 103 2.67 -25.27 -2.86
C ALA A 103 2.62 -23.74 -2.79
N ALA A 104 1.83 -23.11 -3.66
CA ALA A 104 1.64 -21.65 -3.64
C ALA A 104 1.08 -21.17 -2.29
N ARG A 105 0.11 -21.89 -1.71
CA ARG A 105 -0.48 -21.57 -0.38
C ARG A 105 0.53 -21.70 0.76
N ILE A 106 1.38 -22.73 0.75
CA ILE A 106 2.44 -22.92 1.75
C ILE A 106 3.46 -21.79 1.68
N GLN A 107 3.94 -21.45 0.47
CA GLN A 107 4.89 -20.35 0.29
C GLN A 107 4.29 -19.01 0.72
N GLU A 108 3.04 -18.77 0.35
CA GLU A 108 2.29 -17.59 0.77
C GLU A 108 2.15 -17.51 2.29
N LYS A 109 1.82 -18.64 2.95
CA LYS A 109 1.70 -18.71 4.40
C LYS A 109 3.00 -18.35 5.11
N ARG A 110 4.14 -18.87 4.64
CA ARG A 110 5.47 -18.51 5.17
C ARG A 110 5.74 -17.01 5.05
N TRP A 111 5.43 -16.43 3.90
CA TRP A 111 5.56 -14.98 3.71
C TRP A 111 4.63 -14.17 4.62
N ALA A 112 3.37 -14.60 4.78
CA ALA A 112 2.41 -13.92 5.64
C ALA A 112 2.86 -13.88 7.11
N VAL A 113 3.38 -15.00 7.63
CA VAL A 113 3.91 -15.07 9.00
C VAL A 113 5.15 -14.19 9.15
N TYR A 114 6.07 -14.21 8.17
CA TYR A 114 7.25 -13.35 8.16
C TYR A 114 6.88 -11.86 8.22
N VAL A 115 5.93 -11.43 7.40
CA VAL A 115 5.47 -10.02 7.37
C VAL A 115 4.79 -9.64 8.68
N ALA A 116 3.99 -10.51 9.28
CA ALA A 116 3.38 -10.25 10.59
C ALA A 116 4.45 -10.04 11.69
N ARG A 117 5.52 -10.83 11.68
CA ARG A 117 6.70 -10.64 12.54
C ARG A 117 7.41 -9.33 12.25
N ALA A 118 7.63 -9.00 10.98
CA ALA A 118 8.29 -7.76 10.56
C ALA A 118 7.53 -6.50 11.03
N VAL A 119 6.20 -6.52 10.94
CA VAL A 119 5.35 -5.43 11.44
C VAL A 119 5.46 -5.27 12.96
N ASP A 120 5.61 -6.37 13.69
CA ASP A 120 5.83 -6.31 15.14
C ASP A 120 7.19 -5.71 15.49
N ARG A 121 8.25 -6.18 14.82
CA ARG A 121 9.61 -5.63 14.94
C ARG A 121 9.65 -4.14 14.60
N PHE A 122 8.97 -3.73 13.52
CA PHE A 122 8.78 -2.32 13.16
C PHE A 122 8.04 -1.54 14.25
N THR A 123 6.99 -2.12 14.86
CA THR A 123 6.23 -1.47 15.93
C THR A 123 7.11 -1.17 17.14
N ILE A 124 7.93 -2.14 17.57
CA ILE A 124 8.86 -1.97 18.70
C ILE A 124 9.96 -0.97 18.37
N TRP A 125 10.56 -1.06 17.17
CA TRP A 125 11.56 -0.10 16.71
C TRP A 125 11.01 1.33 16.63
N TRP A 126 9.80 1.51 16.08
CA TRP A 126 9.11 2.80 16.00
C TRP A 126 8.90 3.43 17.38
N GLN A 127 8.52 2.62 18.37
CA GLN A 127 8.23 3.09 19.73
C GLN A 127 9.51 3.35 20.54
N SER A 128 10.52 2.50 20.41
CA SER A 128 11.67 2.45 21.33
C SER A 128 12.92 3.14 20.79
N TYR A 129 13.12 3.17 19.47
CA TYR A 129 14.33 3.69 18.84
C TYR A 129 14.17 5.12 18.30
N LEU A 130 13.06 5.39 17.59
CA LEU A 130 12.89 6.66 16.89
C LEU A 130 12.71 7.83 17.87
N PRO A 131 13.36 8.98 17.64
CA PRO A 131 13.22 10.13 18.51
C PRO A 131 11.78 10.66 18.48
N SER A 132 11.25 11.00 19.66
CA SER A 132 9.97 11.68 19.80
C SER A 132 10.21 13.15 20.16
N LEU A 133 9.76 14.07 19.32
CA LEU A 133 9.83 15.51 19.60
C LEU A 133 8.47 16.00 20.06
N LYS A 134 8.45 16.69 21.20
CA LYS A 134 7.21 17.21 21.83
C LYS A 134 6.51 18.31 21.03
N THR A 135 7.00 18.67 19.83
CA THR A 135 6.38 19.71 19.00
C THR A 135 5.08 19.18 18.41
N SER A 136 4.01 19.35 19.17
CA SER A 136 2.64 18.90 18.90
C SER A 136 1.83 19.87 18.04
N ARG A 137 2.43 20.96 17.55
CA ARG A 137 1.68 22.00 16.85
C ARG A 137 1.63 21.76 15.34
N ILE A 138 0.40 21.65 14.86
CA ILE A 138 -0.04 21.63 13.47
C ILE A 138 0.44 22.86 12.67
N SER A 139 0.58 24.01 13.35
CA SER A 139 0.95 25.29 12.75
C SER A 139 2.39 25.37 12.22
N THR A 140 3.20 24.32 12.41
CA THR A 140 4.64 24.28 12.12
C THR A 140 5.04 23.31 11.01
N LEU A 141 4.10 22.83 10.16
CA LEU A 141 4.48 22.04 8.97
C LEU A 141 5.50 22.78 8.07
N ASN A 142 5.51 24.12 8.12
CA ASN A 142 6.49 24.97 7.43
C ASN A 142 7.80 25.22 8.20
N THR A 143 7.87 24.92 9.51
CA THR A 143 9.08 25.09 10.36
C THR A 143 9.65 23.76 10.84
N ALA A 144 9.21 22.62 10.26
CA ALA A 144 9.72 21.29 10.55
C ALA A 144 11.23 21.10 10.27
N SER A 145 11.93 22.12 9.75
CA SER A 145 13.38 22.11 9.55
C SER A 145 14.19 22.09 10.85
N GLU A 146 13.58 22.31 12.02
CA GLU A 146 14.33 22.44 13.28
C GLU A 146 14.73 21.10 13.94
N ALA A 147 14.40 19.93 13.36
CA ALA A 147 14.97 18.66 13.82
C ALA A 147 14.88 17.52 12.79
N ASN A 148 15.64 17.64 11.70
CA ASN A 148 15.90 16.48 10.83
C ASN A 148 16.72 15.43 11.60
N ILE A 149 16.43 14.15 11.37
CA ILE A 149 17.23 13.05 11.90
C ILE A 149 18.52 12.96 11.07
N ALA A 150 19.67 13.11 11.73
CA ALA A 150 20.96 12.84 11.12
C ALA A 150 21.18 11.32 11.08
N TRP A 151 20.64 10.66 10.04
CA TRP A 151 20.79 9.22 9.87
C TRP A 151 22.25 8.83 9.62
N SER A 152 22.64 7.71 10.22
CA SER A 152 23.92 7.04 9.97
C SER A 152 23.68 5.53 9.85
N ALA A 153 24.67 4.82 9.29
CA ALA A 153 24.57 3.39 9.03
C ALA A 153 24.21 2.56 10.27
N ASN A 154 24.80 2.88 11.43
CA ASN A 154 24.54 2.20 12.70
C ASN A 154 23.15 2.46 13.30
N MET A 155 22.35 3.34 12.68
CA MET A 155 20.95 3.57 13.05
C MET A 155 19.95 2.82 12.16
N MET A 156 20.44 2.15 11.12
CA MET A 156 19.56 1.46 10.16
C MET A 156 18.99 0.19 10.77
N PRO A 157 17.66 0.00 10.71
CA PRO A 157 17.07 -1.26 11.13
C PRO A 157 17.27 -2.33 10.02
N PRO A 158 16.98 -3.60 10.33
CA PRO A 158 16.99 -4.69 9.36
C PRO A 158 16.08 -4.44 8.14
N LEU A 159 16.37 -5.12 7.02
CA LEU A 159 15.67 -4.94 5.75
C LEU A 159 14.15 -5.13 5.84
N ASP A 160 13.66 -6.06 6.67
CA ASP A 160 12.22 -6.29 6.82
C ASP A 160 11.51 -5.15 7.58
N VAL A 161 12.20 -4.49 8.51
CA VAL A 161 11.72 -3.29 9.19
C VAL A 161 11.70 -2.10 8.22
N ILE A 162 12.73 -1.97 7.35
CA ILE A 162 12.75 -0.96 6.27
C ILE A 162 11.61 -1.22 5.27
N MET A 163 11.33 -2.48 4.93
CA MET A 163 10.21 -2.85 4.05
C MET A 163 8.86 -2.41 4.63
N VAL A 164 8.63 -2.61 5.93
CA VAL A 164 7.40 -2.13 6.59
C VAL A 164 7.35 -0.60 6.60
N TRP A 165 8.48 0.06 6.90
CA TRP A 165 8.57 1.52 6.89
C TRP A 165 8.27 2.11 5.51
N HIS A 166 8.85 1.53 4.46
CA HIS A 166 8.59 1.87 3.06
C HIS A 166 7.09 1.78 2.74
N ALA A 167 6.46 0.63 2.99
CA ALA A 167 5.03 0.44 2.71
C ALA A 167 4.14 1.42 3.51
N PHE A 168 4.54 1.79 4.73
CA PHE A 168 3.82 2.77 5.54
C PHE A 168 3.91 4.18 4.94
N MET A 169 5.10 4.62 4.51
CA MET A 169 5.30 5.94 3.91
C MET A 169 4.57 6.12 2.58
N LEU A 170 4.34 5.02 1.84
CA LEU A 170 3.48 5.02 0.65
C LEU A 170 1.99 5.24 0.95
N ASN A 171 1.61 5.43 2.22
CA ASN A 171 0.28 5.90 2.63
C ASN A 171 0.38 7.31 3.24
N PRO A 172 0.66 8.36 2.43
CA PRO A 172 1.23 9.61 2.89
C PRO A 172 0.34 10.38 3.90
N ARG A 173 -1.00 10.32 3.76
CA ARG A 173 -1.92 10.93 4.74
C ARG A 173 -1.94 10.16 6.07
N ALA A 174 -1.99 8.83 6.04
CA ALA A 174 -1.97 8.01 7.24
C ALA A 174 -0.64 8.13 7.99
N PHE A 175 0.47 8.14 7.23
CA PHE A 175 1.81 8.33 7.77
C PHE A 175 1.96 9.70 8.45
N LEU A 176 1.52 10.78 7.80
CA LEU A 176 1.50 12.13 8.40
C LEU A 176 0.70 12.15 9.70
N GLU A 177 -0.51 11.59 9.70
CA GLU A 177 -1.38 11.62 10.87
C GLU A 177 -0.79 10.87 12.06
N ASP A 178 -0.21 9.70 11.83
CA ASP A 178 0.46 8.93 12.88
C ASP A 178 1.73 9.64 13.38
N CYS A 179 2.49 10.29 12.50
CA CYS A 179 3.64 11.10 12.90
C CYS A 179 3.22 12.28 13.79
N LEU A 180 2.12 12.96 13.47
CA LEU A 180 1.55 14.02 14.31
C LEU A 180 1.09 13.45 15.66
N ARG A 181 0.27 12.40 15.64
CA ARG A 181 -0.33 11.81 16.85
C ARG A 181 0.71 11.21 17.80
N GLN A 182 1.77 10.62 17.25
CA GLN A 182 2.80 9.92 18.01
C GLN A 182 4.09 10.74 18.20
N SER A 183 4.07 12.04 17.88
CA SER A 183 5.22 12.93 18.06
C SER A 183 6.48 12.50 17.28
N LYS A 184 6.30 11.93 16.07
CA LYS A 184 7.37 11.44 15.17
C LYS A 184 7.57 12.33 13.94
N MET A 185 7.30 13.63 14.05
CA MET A 185 7.40 14.56 12.92
C MET A 185 8.83 14.71 12.35
N SER A 186 9.87 14.44 13.14
CA SER A 186 11.25 14.37 12.65
C SER A 186 11.43 13.26 11.60
N VAL A 187 10.79 12.11 11.81
CA VAL A 187 10.79 10.98 10.86
C VAL A 187 10.08 11.39 9.57
N TRP A 188 8.92 12.06 9.70
CA TRP A 188 8.18 12.58 8.55
C TRP A 188 8.96 13.63 7.75
N ALA A 189 9.60 14.57 8.45
CA ALA A 189 10.37 15.66 7.85
C ALA A 189 11.61 15.15 7.11
N THR A 190 12.30 14.15 7.68
CA THR A 190 13.53 13.60 7.11
C THR A 190 13.26 12.69 5.92
N GLY A 191 12.18 11.91 5.96
CA GLY A 191 11.90 10.89 4.95
C GLY A 191 12.85 9.70 5.02
N LEU A 192 12.84 8.89 3.96
CA LEU A 192 13.66 7.69 3.88
C LEU A 192 15.12 8.09 3.57
N PRO A 193 16.13 7.62 4.34
CA PRO A 193 17.52 8.05 4.20
C PRO A 193 18.20 7.40 2.99
N TRP A 194 17.92 7.91 1.80
CA TRP A 194 18.37 7.32 0.54
C TRP A 194 19.89 7.12 0.45
N ASP A 195 20.69 8.09 0.89
CA ASP A 195 22.15 7.99 0.82
C ASP A 195 22.68 6.83 1.69
N ILE A 196 22.12 6.67 2.89
CA ILE A 196 22.50 5.60 3.81
C ILE A 196 22.01 4.24 3.29
N ILE A 197 20.77 4.16 2.79
CA ILE A 197 20.23 2.93 2.19
C ILE A 197 21.06 2.51 0.98
N ASN A 198 21.42 3.44 0.11
CA ASN A 198 22.26 3.16 -1.05
C ASN A 198 23.63 2.63 -0.63
N ALA A 199 24.28 3.26 0.37
CA ALA A 199 25.55 2.79 0.93
C ALA A 199 25.44 1.42 1.63
N SER A 200 24.22 1.07 2.08
CA SER A 200 23.91 -0.18 2.76
C SER A 200 23.53 -1.32 1.83
N ILE A 201 23.42 -1.10 0.51
CA ILE A 201 23.07 -2.15 -0.45
C ILE A 201 24.26 -2.38 -1.37
N ASP A 202 24.76 -3.61 -1.41
CA ASP A 202 25.84 -3.99 -2.32
C ASP A 202 25.37 -3.92 -3.78
N ASP A 203 26.10 -3.19 -4.63
CA ASP A 203 25.69 -2.91 -6.01
C ASP A 203 25.63 -4.15 -6.92
N LYS A 204 26.34 -5.22 -6.56
CA LYS A 204 26.43 -6.45 -7.37
C LYS A 204 25.44 -7.51 -6.90
N THR A 205 25.35 -7.70 -5.60
CA THR A 205 24.55 -8.74 -4.98
C THR A 205 23.17 -8.24 -4.56
N LEU A 206 22.97 -6.92 -4.49
CA LEU A 206 21.74 -6.27 -4.00
C LEU A 206 21.34 -6.75 -2.59
N VAL A 207 22.34 -7.16 -1.80
CA VAL A 207 22.15 -7.57 -0.41
C VAL A 207 22.23 -6.32 0.46
N PHE A 208 21.21 -6.11 1.28
CA PHE A 208 21.21 -5.06 2.30
C PHE A 208 22.06 -5.49 3.50
N TYR A 209 23.09 -4.72 3.81
CA TYR A 209 23.98 -4.87 4.95
C TYR A 209 24.56 -3.49 5.32
N PRO A 210 23.98 -2.80 6.32
CA PRO A 210 24.23 -1.37 6.54
C PRO A 210 25.62 -1.06 7.10
N ASP A 211 26.24 -1.98 7.83
CA ASP A 211 27.55 -1.73 8.42
C ASP A 211 28.43 -2.98 8.50
N ARG A 212 29.73 -2.79 8.22
CA ARG A 212 30.72 -3.87 8.24
C ARG A 212 31.08 -4.34 9.66
N ASP A 213 30.89 -3.46 10.63
CA ASP A 213 31.32 -3.65 12.02
C ASP A 213 30.17 -4.11 12.94
N SER A 214 28.97 -4.33 12.40
CA SER A 214 27.79 -4.86 13.11
C SER A 214 27.23 -3.98 14.26
N GLU A 215 27.57 -2.69 14.32
CA GLU A 215 26.96 -1.72 15.25
C GLU A 215 25.45 -1.57 15.05
N ALA A 216 24.96 -1.45 13.80
CA ALA A 216 23.52 -1.36 13.49
C ALA A 216 22.78 -2.55 14.07
N ARG A 217 23.38 -3.73 13.92
CA ARG A 217 22.90 -4.98 14.50
C ARG A 217 22.85 -4.93 16.01
N ILE A 218 23.96 -4.60 16.67
CA ILE A 218 24.03 -4.54 18.12
C ILE A 218 23.02 -3.52 18.67
N ASN A 219 22.91 -2.35 18.05
CA ASN A 219 21.98 -1.30 18.45
C ASN A 219 20.53 -1.76 18.34
N PHE A 220 20.15 -2.37 17.21
CA PHE A 220 18.80 -2.88 17.01
C PHE A 220 18.45 -3.98 18.01
N GLU A 221 19.33 -4.97 18.18
CA GLU A 221 19.11 -6.10 19.10
C GLU A 221 19.01 -5.62 20.56
N THR A 222 19.87 -4.70 20.96
CA THR A 222 19.90 -4.15 22.33
C THR A 222 18.64 -3.34 22.64
N ILE A 223 18.19 -2.49 21.70
CA ILE A 223 17.09 -1.55 21.95
C ILE A 223 15.73 -2.24 21.82
N THR A 224 15.59 -3.16 20.88
CA THR A 224 14.29 -3.80 20.59
C THR A 224 14.11 -5.13 21.31
N GLY A 225 15.18 -5.79 21.74
CA GLY A 225 15.14 -7.16 22.26
C GLY A 225 14.85 -8.22 21.19
N HIS A 226 14.74 -7.82 19.92
CA HIS A 226 14.58 -8.72 18.77
C HIS A 226 15.93 -9.01 18.12
N SER A 227 16.14 -10.24 17.66
CA SER A 227 17.27 -10.63 16.83
C SER A 227 17.33 -9.78 15.57
N TRP A 228 18.52 -9.56 14.99
CA TRP A 228 18.66 -8.84 13.72
C TRP A 228 17.96 -9.55 12.56
N GLU A 229 18.08 -10.88 12.51
CA GLU A 229 17.39 -11.69 11.52
C GLU A 229 16.02 -12.09 12.03
N ASN A 230 14.97 -11.74 11.29
CA ASN A 230 13.58 -12.04 11.65
C ASN A 230 13.39 -13.53 11.96
N ILE A 231 13.99 -14.41 11.15
CA ILE A 231 13.83 -15.88 11.31
C ILE A 231 14.43 -16.43 12.60
N HIS A 232 15.30 -15.68 13.29
CA HIS A 232 15.91 -16.08 14.56
C HIS A 232 15.11 -15.61 15.79
N ASP A 233 14.11 -14.74 15.61
CA ASP A 233 13.22 -14.34 16.70
C ASP A 233 12.39 -15.52 17.24
N SER A 234 11.92 -15.35 18.48
CA SER A 234 11.01 -16.29 19.15
C SER A 234 9.88 -16.77 18.22
N PRO A 235 9.54 -18.09 18.23
CA PRO A 235 8.41 -18.63 17.47
C PRO A 235 7.05 -18.18 18.03
N ALA A 236 7.03 -17.47 19.16
CA ALA A 236 5.83 -16.95 19.78
C ALA A 236 5.97 -15.47 20.18
N LYS A 237 4.84 -14.78 20.19
CA LYS A 237 4.66 -13.40 20.63
C LYS A 237 4.11 -13.36 22.05
N SER A 238 4.70 -12.52 22.90
CA SER A 238 4.15 -12.20 24.22
C SER A 238 3.05 -11.13 24.10
N LEU A 239 1.94 -11.33 24.83
CA LEU A 239 0.83 -10.40 24.94
C LEU A 239 0.33 -10.35 26.39
N PRO A 240 -0.19 -9.20 26.87
CA PRO A 240 -0.89 -9.17 28.15
C PRO A 240 -2.32 -9.72 28.01
N CYS A 241 -2.74 -10.58 28.93
CA CYS A 241 -4.14 -11.02 29.01
C CYS A 241 -5.05 -9.83 29.37
N PHE A 242 -6.14 -9.62 28.62
CA PHE A 242 -7.06 -8.51 28.91
C PHE A 242 -7.88 -8.70 30.19
N GLY A 243 -8.12 -9.95 30.60
CA GLY A 243 -8.73 -10.30 31.89
C GLY A 243 -7.80 -10.03 33.08
N CYS A 244 -6.79 -10.87 33.27
CA CYS A 244 -5.95 -10.88 34.48
C CYS A 244 -4.62 -10.12 34.36
N LYS A 245 -4.29 -9.54 33.20
CA LYS A 245 -3.03 -8.84 32.90
C LYS A 245 -1.76 -9.69 32.92
N GLN A 246 -1.84 -10.97 33.27
CA GLN A 246 -0.71 -11.90 33.14
C GLN A 246 -0.29 -12.05 31.69
N GLU A 247 1.01 -12.28 31.49
CA GLU A 247 1.59 -12.56 30.19
C GLU A 247 1.02 -13.86 29.59
N ILE A 248 0.65 -13.81 28.32
CA ILE A 248 0.27 -14.97 27.52
C ILE A 248 1.23 -15.10 26.34
N ILE A 249 1.58 -16.34 26.01
CA ILE A 249 2.48 -16.65 24.90
C ILE A 249 1.62 -17.17 23.74
N ALA A 250 1.63 -16.44 22.63
CA ALA A 250 0.87 -16.77 21.43
C ALA A 250 1.82 -17.20 20.30
N PRO A 251 1.75 -18.44 19.78
CA PRO A 251 2.56 -18.82 18.61
C PRO A 251 2.21 -17.91 17.43
N TRP A 252 3.20 -17.63 16.56
CA TRP A 252 2.93 -16.81 15.36
C TRP A 252 1.94 -17.48 14.42
N THR A 253 2.03 -18.80 14.28
CA THR A 253 1.06 -19.62 13.54
C THR A 253 0.96 -20.98 14.22
N GLU A 254 -0.21 -21.60 14.18
CA GLU A 254 -0.44 -22.93 14.77
C GLU A 254 -1.52 -23.65 13.96
N GLY A 255 -1.20 -24.84 13.43
CA GLY A 255 -2.08 -25.66 12.61
C GLY A 255 -1.41 -26.13 11.31
N SER A 256 -2.20 -26.67 10.38
CA SER A 256 -1.72 -27.20 9.09
C SER A 256 -2.42 -26.54 7.90
N ILE A 257 -2.00 -26.85 6.67
CA ILE A 257 -2.69 -26.35 5.47
C ILE A 257 -4.16 -26.81 5.39
N GLY A 258 -4.50 -27.94 5.99
CA GLY A 258 -5.82 -28.56 5.88
C GLY A 258 -5.95 -29.46 4.64
N CYS A 259 -7.17 -29.87 4.30
CA CYS A 259 -7.44 -30.81 3.20
C CYS A 259 -7.89 -30.16 1.88
N ASP A 260 -8.14 -28.84 1.87
CA ASP A 260 -8.58 -28.12 0.68
C ASP A 260 -7.86 -26.79 0.52
N THR A 261 -7.32 -26.57 -0.68
CA THR A 261 -6.52 -25.41 -1.06
C THR A 261 -7.32 -24.12 -1.15
N ASP A 262 -8.66 -24.21 -1.20
CA ASP A 262 -9.57 -23.07 -1.24
C ASP A 262 -9.91 -22.51 0.16
N VAL A 263 -9.59 -23.28 1.21
CA VAL A 263 -9.70 -22.88 2.62
C VAL A 263 -8.39 -23.13 3.38
N ALA A 264 -7.27 -23.04 2.66
CA ALA A 264 -5.95 -23.33 3.19
C ALA A 264 -5.65 -22.50 4.44
N PHE A 265 -5.21 -23.15 5.52
CA PHE A 265 -4.88 -22.54 6.82
C PHE A 265 -6.04 -21.80 7.54
N ALA A 266 -7.29 -21.94 7.09
CA ALA A 266 -8.44 -21.23 7.67
C ALA A 266 -8.68 -21.56 9.17
N HIS A 267 -8.25 -22.74 9.60
CA HIS A 267 -8.41 -23.24 10.97
C HIS A 267 -7.21 -22.92 11.88
N CYS A 268 -6.15 -22.32 11.35
CA CYS A 268 -4.97 -21.97 12.16
C CYS A 268 -5.30 -20.86 13.17
N THR A 269 -4.67 -20.90 14.35
CA THR A 269 -5.12 -20.13 15.54
C THR A 269 -4.06 -19.25 16.19
N GLY A 270 -2.85 -19.19 15.63
CA GLY A 270 -1.76 -18.31 16.06
C GLY A 270 -2.01 -16.84 15.74
N TYR A 271 -1.10 -15.98 16.21
CA TYR A 271 -1.23 -14.51 16.14
C TYR A 271 -1.35 -13.98 14.71
N ALA A 272 -0.62 -14.56 13.76
CA ALA A 272 -0.66 -14.21 12.34
C ALA A 272 -1.73 -14.98 11.55
N ASP A 273 -2.59 -15.77 12.21
CA ASP A 273 -3.63 -16.54 11.56
C ASP A 273 -4.97 -15.80 11.57
N LYS A 274 -5.81 -16.06 10.56
CA LYS A 274 -7.16 -15.48 10.46
C LYS A 274 -8.02 -15.78 11.70
N SER A 275 -7.94 -17.02 12.19
CA SER A 275 -8.79 -17.53 13.25
C SER A 275 -8.11 -17.48 14.63
N LEU A 276 -7.29 -16.46 14.88
CA LEU A 276 -6.59 -16.23 16.15
C LEU A 276 -7.47 -16.57 17.35
N ARG A 277 -7.00 -17.49 18.18
CA ARG A 277 -7.66 -17.91 19.41
C ARG A 277 -6.64 -18.41 20.43
N ILE A 278 -6.30 -17.57 21.39
CA ILE A 278 -5.38 -17.91 22.49
C ILE A 278 -6.10 -17.78 23.83
N SER A 279 -6.17 -18.88 24.60
CA SER A 279 -6.78 -18.89 25.93
C SER A 279 -5.74 -18.59 27.01
N CYS A 280 -6.04 -17.63 27.89
CA CYS A 280 -5.18 -17.34 29.03
C CYS A 280 -5.13 -18.54 30.00
N PRO A 281 -3.95 -19.05 30.37
CA PRO A 281 -3.86 -20.21 31.26
C PRO A 281 -4.46 -19.94 32.65
N ALA A 282 -4.36 -18.70 33.14
CA ALA A 282 -4.80 -18.32 34.48
C ALA A 282 -6.30 -18.00 34.60
N CYS A 283 -6.84 -17.15 33.72
CA CYS A 283 -8.23 -16.70 33.82
C CYS A 283 -9.15 -17.18 32.69
N LYS A 284 -8.63 -17.99 31.75
CA LYS A 284 -9.35 -18.56 30.60
C LYS A 284 -9.92 -17.57 29.57
N PHE A 285 -9.71 -16.27 29.76
CA PHE A 285 -10.04 -15.25 28.78
C PHE A 285 -9.47 -15.59 27.39
N ASN A 286 -10.30 -15.51 26.36
CA ASN A 286 -9.91 -15.86 24.99
C ASN A 286 -9.54 -14.61 24.20
N THR A 287 -8.28 -14.52 23.78
CA THR A 287 -7.78 -13.46 22.91
C THR A 287 -8.03 -13.82 21.44
N THR A 288 -8.75 -12.95 20.74
CA THR A 288 -9.06 -13.01 19.30
C THR A 288 -8.69 -11.68 18.62
N HIS A 289 -8.68 -11.63 17.29
CA HIS A 289 -8.46 -10.37 16.56
C HIS A 289 -9.45 -9.27 16.93
N ASP A 290 -10.71 -9.61 17.21
CA ASP A 290 -11.72 -8.63 17.63
C ASP A 290 -11.43 -8.05 19.02
N THR A 291 -11.00 -8.88 19.98
CA THR A 291 -10.59 -8.40 21.31
C THR A 291 -9.37 -7.48 21.20
N LEU A 292 -8.41 -7.77 20.31
CA LEU A 292 -7.24 -6.90 20.07
C LEU A 292 -7.67 -5.52 19.53
N ARG A 293 -8.63 -5.48 18.59
CA ARG A 293 -9.14 -4.23 17.99
C ARG A 293 -9.91 -3.38 19.02
N VAL A 294 -10.74 -4.01 19.86
CA VAL A 294 -11.44 -3.33 20.95
C VAL A 294 -10.45 -2.80 21.99
N GLN A 295 -9.43 -3.58 22.35
CA GLN A 295 -8.39 -3.13 23.27
C GLN A 295 -7.60 -1.95 22.69
N LYS A 296 -7.29 -1.95 21.39
CA LYS A 296 -6.69 -0.79 20.70
C LYS A 296 -7.58 0.44 20.84
N PHE A 297 -8.87 0.32 20.52
CA PHE A 297 -9.85 1.41 20.63
C PHE A 297 -9.93 1.95 22.07
N ARG A 298 -10.04 1.07 23.06
CA ARG A 298 -10.04 1.44 24.49
C ARG A 298 -8.78 2.22 24.87
N SER A 299 -7.62 1.74 24.43
CA SER A 299 -6.33 2.38 24.72
C SER A 299 -6.24 3.78 24.11
N ASP A 300 -6.74 3.97 22.89
CA ASP A 300 -6.78 5.29 22.24
C ASP A 300 -7.79 6.23 22.94
N VAL A 301 -8.95 5.72 23.38
CA VAL A 301 -9.89 6.50 24.23
C VAL A 301 -9.24 6.92 25.54
N GLN A 302 -8.51 6.02 26.21
CA GLN A 302 -7.81 6.33 27.45
C GLN A 302 -6.75 7.42 27.25
N LYS A 303 -5.95 7.33 26.18
CA LYS A 303 -4.97 8.37 25.81
C LYS A 303 -5.63 9.71 25.49
N LEU A 304 -6.77 9.72 24.80
CA LEU A 304 -7.55 10.94 24.57
C LEU A 304 -8.00 11.59 25.90
N LEU A 305 -8.50 10.78 26.82
CA LEU A 305 -9.10 11.27 28.06
C LEU A 305 -8.07 11.67 29.12
N LYS A 306 -6.85 11.10 29.07
CA LYS A 306 -5.78 11.32 30.05
C LYS A 306 -4.69 12.26 29.54
N ASP A 307 -4.25 12.04 28.31
CA ASP A 307 -3.06 12.69 27.73
C ASP A 307 -3.42 13.69 26.62
N ASP A 308 -4.73 13.88 26.36
CA ASP A 308 -5.29 14.73 25.29
C ASP A 308 -4.83 14.36 23.87
N ILE A 309 -4.36 13.12 23.67
CA ILE A 309 -3.94 12.60 22.36
C ILE A 309 -5.19 12.33 21.51
N PRO A 310 -5.40 13.03 20.38
CA PRO A 310 -6.60 12.85 19.55
C PRO A 310 -6.77 11.42 19.06
N MET A 311 -8.02 10.98 18.90
CA MET A 311 -8.33 9.70 18.28
C MET A 311 -7.75 9.65 16.85
N PRO A 312 -7.25 8.49 16.39
CA PRO A 312 -6.85 8.35 14.98
C PRO A 312 -8.06 8.64 14.07
N GLY A 313 -7.81 9.21 12.90
CA GLY A 313 -8.79 9.65 11.91
C GLY A 313 -9.43 11.01 12.17
N THR A 314 -8.90 11.80 13.12
CA THR A 314 -9.51 13.06 13.60
C THR A 314 -8.58 14.28 13.59
N LEU A 315 -7.47 14.21 12.83
CA LEU A 315 -6.50 15.30 12.73
C LEU A 315 -6.48 15.95 11.34
N LEU A 316 -6.67 15.17 10.28
CA LEU A 316 -6.61 15.67 8.91
C LEU A 316 -7.99 16.03 8.37
N SER A 317 -8.08 17.18 7.69
CA SER A 317 -9.25 17.60 6.92
C SER A 317 -9.48 16.71 5.69
N GLN A 318 -10.57 16.95 4.95
CA GLN A 318 -10.83 16.26 3.67
C GLN A 318 -9.71 16.49 2.64
N ASN A 319 -9.03 17.63 2.72
CA ASN A 319 -7.89 17.97 1.87
C ASN A 319 -6.63 17.16 2.24
N GLY A 320 -6.63 16.42 3.35
CA GLY A 320 -5.48 15.68 3.86
C GLY A 320 -4.46 16.55 4.59
N THR A 321 -4.72 17.85 4.72
CA THR A 321 -3.93 18.77 5.54
C THR A 321 -4.50 18.79 6.95
N PRO A 322 -3.70 19.08 7.98
CA PRO A 322 -4.21 19.24 9.34
C PRO A 322 -5.38 20.24 9.41
N ALA A 323 -6.39 19.91 10.20
CA ALA A 323 -7.54 20.78 10.39
C ALA A 323 -7.20 21.97 11.30
N ASP A 324 -7.73 23.16 11.00
CA ASP A 324 -7.54 24.36 11.81
C ASP A 324 -8.36 24.30 13.11
N ASN A 325 -7.72 24.62 14.22
CA ASN A 325 -8.35 24.63 15.54
C ASN A 325 -9.37 25.77 15.73
N GLU A 326 -9.33 26.80 14.89
CA GLU A 326 -10.09 28.05 15.09
C GLU A 326 -11.59 27.92 14.75
N ASN A 327 -12.00 26.92 13.96
CA ASN A 327 -13.36 26.85 13.40
C ASN A 327 -14.21 25.67 13.88
N SER A 328 -13.91 25.07 15.04
CA SER A 328 -14.69 23.93 15.58
C SER A 328 -15.02 22.87 14.50
N ASP A 329 -14.00 22.52 13.70
CA ASP A 329 -14.19 21.66 12.53
C ASP A 329 -14.83 20.33 12.94
N ASN A 330 -15.66 19.78 12.05
CA ASN A 330 -16.32 18.50 12.21
C ASN A 330 -15.30 17.36 12.38
N VAL A 331 -14.07 17.53 11.86
CA VAL A 331 -12.98 16.55 11.97
C VAL A 331 -12.70 16.12 13.42
N SER A 332 -12.73 17.06 14.37
CA SER A 332 -12.49 16.77 15.79
C SER A 332 -13.76 16.40 16.57
N PHE A 333 -14.91 16.27 15.90
CA PHE A 333 -16.19 15.88 16.51
C PHE A 333 -16.09 14.58 17.32
N PRO A 334 -15.46 13.48 16.85
CA PRO A 334 -15.36 12.26 17.65
C PRO A 334 -14.65 12.48 18.99
N ASN A 335 -13.61 13.32 19.02
CA ASN A 335 -12.91 13.67 20.25
C ASN A 335 -13.83 14.39 21.24
N ARG A 336 -14.62 15.39 20.76
CA ARG A 336 -15.58 16.12 21.59
C ARG A 336 -16.70 15.21 22.10
N LEU A 337 -17.22 14.34 21.23
CA LEU A 337 -18.25 13.36 21.59
C LEU A 337 -17.75 12.47 22.73
N ILE A 338 -16.53 11.93 22.65
CA ILE A 338 -15.97 11.07 23.68
C ILE A 338 -15.72 11.83 24.99
N LYS A 339 -15.09 13.01 24.93
CA LYS A 339 -14.73 13.79 26.12
C LYS A 339 -15.94 14.34 26.87
N GLU A 340 -16.89 14.90 26.15
CA GLU A 340 -18.00 15.68 26.71
C GLU A 340 -19.33 14.92 26.70
N GLY A 341 -19.44 13.89 25.85
CA GLY A 341 -20.70 13.21 25.55
C GLY A 341 -20.82 11.81 26.15
N ILE A 342 -19.82 10.94 26.01
CA ILE A 342 -20.02 9.49 26.21
C ILE A 342 -18.84 8.80 26.94
N ARG A 343 -18.11 9.54 27.78
CA ARG A 343 -16.88 9.07 28.43
C ARG A 343 -17.07 7.75 29.20
N SER A 344 -17.98 7.76 30.18
CA SER A 344 -18.23 6.62 31.08
C SER A 344 -18.79 5.42 30.34
N GLU A 345 -19.76 5.66 29.46
CA GLU A 345 -20.49 4.67 28.71
C GLU A 345 -19.57 3.91 27.77
N LEU A 346 -18.65 4.62 27.09
CA LEU A 346 -17.69 4.01 26.18
C LEU A 346 -16.60 3.23 26.93
N LEU A 347 -16.15 3.71 28.10
CA LEU A 347 -15.22 2.97 28.95
C LEU A 347 -15.85 1.74 29.60
N GLN A 348 -17.15 1.74 29.87
CA GLN A 348 -17.83 0.53 30.32
C GLN A 348 -17.98 -0.47 29.18
N LEU A 349 -18.51 -0.02 28.03
CA LEU A 349 -18.73 -0.85 26.84
C LEU A 349 -17.46 -1.57 26.39
N THR A 350 -16.32 -0.88 26.42
CA THR A 350 -15.05 -1.44 25.93
C THR A 350 -14.26 -2.20 26.99
N ASP A 351 -14.81 -2.37 28.21
CA ASP A 351 -14.17 -3.21 29.22
C ASP A 351 -14.39 -4.68 28.91
N LEU A 352 -13.36 -5.34 28.38
CA LEU A 352 -13.41 -6.74 27.99
C LEU A 352 -13.54 -7.70 29.18
N THR A 353 -13.32 -7.25 30.43
CA THR A 353 -13.56 -8.12 31.60
C THR A 353 -15.04 -8.23 31.95
N GLU A 354 -15.84 -7.24 31.54
CA GLU A 354 -17.29 -7.22 31.73
C GLU A 354 -18.03 -7.56 30.43
N ASN A 355 -17.47 -7.21 29.27
CA ASN A 355 -18.12 -7.28 27.97
C ASN A 355 -17.22 -7.99 26.92
N GLU A 356 -16.90 -9.26 27.16
CA GLU A 356 -15.99 -10.08 26.33
C GLU A 356 -16.43 -10.17 24.85
N SER A 357 -17.74 -10.09 24.56
CA SER A 357 -18.30 -10.18 23.21
C SER A 357 -18.29 -8.87 22.42
N THR A 358 -17.79 -7.78 22.99
CA THR A 358 -17.75 -6.47 22.32
C THR A 358 -16.87 -6.54 21.08
N THR A 359 -17.36 -5.97 19.98
CA THR A 359 -16.59 -5.79 18.74
C THR A 359 -16.61 -4.33 18.28
N ILE A 360 -15.87 -4.01 17.21
CA ILE A 360 -15.92 -2.67 16.60
C ILE A 360 -17.32 -2.37 16.02
N GLU A 361 -18.04 -3.38 15.53
CA GLU A 361 -19.45 -3.29 15.14
C GLU A 361 -20.33 -2.85 16.31
N THR A 362 -20.14 -3.48 17.48
CA THR A 362 -20.89 -3.10 18.70
C THR A 362 -20.62 -1.64 19.06
N ILE A 363 -19.36 -1.20 19.03
CA ILE A 363 -18.97 0.20 19.32
C ILE A 363 -19.62 1.15 18.33
N ARG A 364 -19.59 0.83 17.03
CA ARG A 364 -20.27 1.62 15.99
C ARG A 364 -21.75 1.80 16.30
N ASP A 365 -22.46 0.72 16.59
CA ASP A 365 -23.91 0.76 16.80
C ASP A 365 -24.29 1.67 17.98
N HIS A 366 -23.47 1.66 19.05
CA HIS A 366 -23.62 2.58 20.17
C HIS A 366 -23.36 4.04 19.75
N LEU A 367 -22.29 4.31 18.98
CA LEU A 367 -21.99 5.64 18.45
C LEU A 367 -23.14 6.17 17.57
N GLU A 368 -23.72 5.33 16.71
CA GLU A 368 -24.91 5.69 15.92
C GLU A 368 -26.14 5.99 16.80
N GLY A 369 -26.30 5.26 17.90
CA GLY A 369 -27.32 5.53 18.91
C GLY A 369 -27.14 6.91 19.55
N TYR A 370 -25.91 7.25 19.95
CA TYR A 370 -25.62 8.54 20.58
C TYR A 370 -25.83 9.73 19.65
N LEU A 371 -25.57 9.60 18.34
CA LEU A 371 -25.89 10.63 17.35
C LEU A 371 -27.38 10.97 17.27
N LYS A 372 -28.27 10.05 17.66
CA LYS A 372 -29.73 10.27 17.69
C LYS A 372 -30.18 10.99 18.97
N SER A 373 -29.31 11.06 20.00
CA SER A 373 -29.65 11.66 21.29
C SER A 373 -29.52 13.18 21.27
N ARG A 374 -30.66 13.88 21.33
CA ARG A 374 -30.68 15.36 21.32
C ARG A 374 -29.96 15.97 22.52
N SER A 375 -30.00 15.32 23.70
CA SER A 375 -29.34 15.84 24.91
C SER A 375 -27.82 15.78 24.77
N ILE A 376 -27.28 14.65 24.28
CA ILE A 376 -25.84 14.48 24.02
C ILE A 376 -25.39 15.46 22.94
N MET A 377 -26.11 15.55 21.81
CA MET A 377 -25.73 16.45 20.72
C MET A 377 -25.75 17.93 21.13
N ARG A 378 -26.71 18.36 21.96
CA ARG A 378 -26.70 19.72 22.54
C ARG A 378 -25.50 19.96 23.45
N ARG A 379 -25.12 18.95 24.24
CA ARG A 379 -23.95 19.03 25.15
C ARG A 379 -22.64 19.09 24.39
N VAL A 380 -22.52 18.38 23.26
CA VAL A 380 -21.28 18.30 22.45
C VAL A 380 -21.13 19.49 21.50
N ASN A 381 -22.22 20.00 20.94
CA ASN A 381 -22.21 21.07 19.91
C ASN A 381 -22.43 22.48 20.49
N LYS A 382 -22.00 22.77 21.73
CA LYS A 382 -22.36 23.94 22.57
C LYS A 382 -22.51 25.31 21.86
N THR A 383 -21.82 25.56 20.74
CA THR A 383 -21.83 26.82 19.97
C THR A 383 -22.45 26.75 18.55
N ILE A 384 -22.84 25.58 18.05
CA ILE A 384 -23.48 25.44 16.73
C ILE A 384 -24.99 25.32 16.95
N LEU A 385 -25.74 26.39 16.65
CA LEU A 385 -27.20 26.37 16.58
C LEU A 385 -27.63 25.32 15.54
N ALA A 386 -27.82 24.07 15.98
CA ALA A 386 -28.17 22.97 15.10
C ALA A 386 -29.61 23.14 14.59
N ALA A 387 -29.74 23.69 13.38
CA ALA A 387 -30.91 23.47 12.55
C ALA A 387 -30.95 21.99 12.14
N GLY A 388 -31.73 21.18 12.86
CA GLY A 388 -32.12 19.83 12.44
C GLY A 388 -31.10 18.71 12.72
N ASN A 389 -31.54 17.48 12.43
CA ASN A 389 -30.90 16.17 12.69
C ASN A 389 -29.37 16.14 12.47
N SER A 390 -28.65 15.26 13.20
CA SER A 390 -27.20 14.99 13.10
C SER A 390 -26.66 15.26 11.70
N SER A 391 -25.69 16.16 11.57
CA SER A 391 -25.23 16.62 10.26
C SER A 391 -24.37 15.53 9.59
N MET A 392 -24.47 15.39 8.26
CA MET A 392 -23.63 14.47 7.48
C MET A 392 -22.11 14.54 7.81
N PRO A 393 -21.53 15.73 8.10
CA PRO A 393 -20.14 15.86 8.53
C PRO A 393 -19.74 15.11 9.82
N GLU A 394 -20.62 15.05 10.83
CA GLU A 394 -20.35 14.34 12.09
C GLU A 394 -20.23 12.84 11.83
N ARG A 395 -21.14 12.30 11.01
CA ARG A 395 -21.14 10.89 10.59
C ARG A 395 -19.89 10.53 9.79
N ILE A 396 -19.45 11.42 8.89
CA ILE A 396 -18.20 11.23 8.13
C ILE A 396 -16.99 11.19 9.07
N SER A 397 -16.95 12.06 10.08
CA SER A 397 -15.81 12.14 10.99
C SER A 397 -15.74 10.92 11.92
N LEU A 398 -16.88 10.43 12.43
CA LEU A 398 -16.94 9.15 13.14
C LEU A 398 -16.53 7.98 12.25
N ARG A 399 -16.94 7.99 10.97
CA ARG A 399 -16.54 6.97 10.01
C ARG A 399 -15.02 6.93 9.80
N ASN A 400 -14.41 8.10 9.65
CA ASN A 400 -12.95 8.24 9.46
C ASN A 400 -12.16 7.76 10.68
N MET A 401 -12.68 7.98 11.89
CA MET A 401 -12.09 7.46 13.12
C MET A 401 -12.24 5.94 13.21
N LEU A 402 -13.44 5.41 13.02
CA LEU A 402 -13.72 3.98 13.14
C LEU A 402 -12.98 3.14 12.10
N SER A 403 -12.70 3.69 10.92
CA SER A 403 -11.92 2.98 9.88
C SER A 403 -10.50 2.62 10.33
N ARG A 404 -9.99 3.20 11.43
CA ARG A 404 -8.65 2.93 11.98
C ARG A 404 -8.57 1.65 12.82
N TYR A 405 -9.73 1.13 13.22
CA TYR A 405 -9.86 -0.05 14.07
C TYR A 405 -10.43 -1.25 13.33
N TRP A 406 -10.96 -0.99 12.13
CA TRP A 406 -11.50 -2.05 11.31
C TRP A 406 -10.39 -2.86 10.70
N ASP A 407 -10.39 -4.17 10.96
CA ASP A 407 -9.34 -5.07 10.44
C ASP A 407 -7.92 -4.57 10.75
N ASN A 408 -7.75 -3.90 11.90
CA ASN A 408 -6.47 -3.36 12.32
C ASN A 408 -6.39 -3.25 13.85
N SER A 409 -5.52 -4.07 14.44
CA SER A 409 -5.19 -4.05 15.87
C SER A 409 -3.84 -3.39 16.17
N SER A 410 -3.07 -3.03 15.12
CA SER A 410 -1.77 -2.36 15.28
C SER A 410 -1.94 -0.90 15.75
N PRO A 411 -0.92 -0.25 16.35
CA PRO A 411 -1.03 1.14 16.78
C PRO A 411 -1.12 2.17 15.64
N PHE A 412 -0.98 1.73 14.39
CA PHE A 412 -0.94 2.57 13.20
C PHE A 412 -2.33 2.80 12.60
N ALA A 413 -2.46 3.83 11.77
CA ALA A 413 -3.72 4.22 11.12
C ALA A 413 -4.17 3.25 10.00
N ILE A 414 -3.32 2.31 9.59
CA ILE A 414 -3.59 1.31 8.57
C ILE A 414 -3.08 -0.07 9.00
N ASP A 415 -3.61 -1.12 8.37
CA ASP A 415 -3.07 -2.47 8.44
C ASP A 415 -1.76 -2.58 7.64
N LEU A 416 -0.63 -2.51 8.35
CA LEU A 416 0.70 -2.58 7.75
C LEU A 416 1.02 -3.96 7.15
N VAL A 417 0.45 -5.05 7.67
CA VAL A 417 0.62 -6.38 7.06
C VAL A 417 0.01 -6.36 5.68
N GLY A 418 -1.26 -5.97 5.58
CA GLY A 418 -1.93 -5.85 4.29
C GLY A 418 -1.24 -4.88 3.33
N ALA A 419 -0.70 -3.76 3.84
CA ALA A 419 0.04 -2.79 3.02
C ALA A 419 1.30 -3.40 2.39
N VAL A 420 2.13 -4.11 3.18
CA VAL A 420 3.31 -4.81 2.67
C VAL A 420 2.93 -5.89 1.66
N ILE A 421 1.89 -6.68 1.95
CA ILE A 421 1.43 -7.74 1.04
C ILE A 421 0.99 -7.17 -0.32
N ARG A 422 0.23 -6.07 -0.34
CA ARG A 422 -0.17 -5.39 -1.58
C ARG A 422 1.03 -4.83 -2.35
N GLN A 423 1.99 -4.22 -1.66
CA GLN A 423 3.23 -3.73 -2.30
C GLN A 423 4.08 -4.86 -2.88
N GLY A 424 3.94 -6.10 -2.39
CA GLY A 424 4.66 -7.27 -2.92
C GLY A 424 4.52 -7.46 -4.43
N THR A 425 3.31 -7.29 -4.99
CA THR A 425 3.10 -7.41 -6.45
C THR A 425 3.84 -6.30 -7.22
N PHE A 426 3.95 -5.10 -6.65
CA PHE A 426 4.73 -4.02 -7.26
C PHE A 426 6.23 -4.33 -7.22
N VAL A 427 6.73 -4.78 -6.08
CA VAL A 427 8.13 -5.22 -5.88
C VAL A 427 8.52 -6.28 -6.91
N ASP A 428 7.72 -7.35 -7.03
CA ASP A 428 8.00 -8.43 -7.98
C ASP A 428 8.03 -7.92 -9.43
N LYS A 429 7.13 -7.00 -9.80
CA LYS A 429 7.11 -6.41 -11.13
C LYS A 429 8.35 -5.56 -11.39
N MET A 430 8.78 -4.74 -10.43
CA MET A 430 9.97 -3.91 -10.59
C MET A 430 11.24 -4.76 -10.77
N ASP A 431 11.38 -5.82 -9.97
CA ASP A 431 12.53 -6.73 -10.07
C ASP A 431 12.52 -7.54 -11.38
N ASN A 432 11.37 -8.09 -11.78
CA ASN A 432 11.23 -8.89 -13.00
C ASN A 432 11.39 -8.08 -14.30
N ILE A 433 10.99 -6.80 -14.30
CA ILE A 433 11.24 -5.91 -15.44
C ILE A 433 12.74 -5.64 -15.58
N GLY A 434 13.47 -5.61 -14.46
CA GLY A 434 14.94 -5.59 -14.45
C GLY A 434 15.54 -4.24 -14.84
N TRP A 435 14.82 -3.11 -14.66
CA TRP A 435 15.36 -1.78 -14.98
C TRP A 435 16.69 -1.49 -14.31
N ILE A 436 16.90 -1.97 -13.08
CA ILE A 436 18.16 -1.80 -12.34
C ILE A 436 19.38 -2.37 -13.09
N ARG A 437 19.16 -3.34 -13.98
CA ARG A 437 20.18 -3.98 -14.82
C ARG A 437 20.31 -3.33 -16.21
N SER A 438 19.61 -2.23 -16.46
CA SER A 438 19.63 -1.55 -17.76
C SER A 438 20.93 -0.75 -17.96
N PRO A 439 21.63 -0.89 -19.10
CA PRO A 439 22.80 -0.05 -19.40
C PRO A 439 22.44 1.43 -19.53
N ASN A 440 21.17 1.75 -19.82
CA ASN A 440 20.65 3.11 -19.98
C ASN A 440 19.86 3.62 -18.76
N LEU A 441 20.01 2.98 -17.59
CA LEU A 441 19.19 3.21 -16.39
C LEU A 441 18.97 4.70 -16.04
N ARG A 442 20.03 5.52 -15.99
CA ARG A 442 19.90 6.96 -15.68
C ARG A 442 19.01 7.72 -16.68
N SER A 443 19.15 7.41 -17.98
CA SER A 443 18.32 8.00 -19.04
C SER A 443 16.88 7.52 -18.94
N THR A 444 16.68 6.22 -18.69
CA THR A 444 15.37 5.62 -18.44
C THR A 444 14.66 6.29 -17.24
N MET A 445 15.35 6.47 -16.11
CA MET A 445 14.78 7.17 -14.94
C MET A 445 14.45 8.64 -15.25
N SER A 446 15.31 9.34 -15.98
CA SER A 446 15.04 10.72 -16.42
C SER A 446 13.78 10.81 -17.29
N HIS A 447 13.58 9.84 -18.19
CA HIS A 447 12.38 9.73 -19.00
C HIS A 447 11.13 9.50 -18.14
N PHE A 448 11.19 8.58 -17.17
CA PHE A 448 10.08 8.29 -16.26
C PHE A 448 9.71 9.49 -15.39
N ILE A 449 10.69 10.27 -14.92
CA ILE A 449 10.45 11.53 -14.19
C ILE A 449 9.68 12.53 -15.08
N GLY A 450 10.06 12.66 -16.35
CA GLY A 450 9.33 13.50 -17.31
C GLY A 450 7.88 13.05 -17.50
N LYS A 451 7.66 11.72 -17.61
CA LYS A 451 6.32 11.12 -17.73
C LYS A 451 5.48 11.35 -16.46
N TYR A 452 6.07 11.25 -15.27
CA TYR A 452 5.44 11.58 -13.99
C TYR A 452 5.01 13.05 -13.92
N GLY A 453 5.82 13.98 -14.44
CA GLY A 453 5.43 15.38 -14.55
C GLY A 453 4.13 15.59 -15.35
N VAL A 454 3.99 14.92 -16.48
CA VAL A 454 2.74 14.95 -17.28
C VAL A 454 1.59 14.30 -16.52
N PHE A 455 1.82 13.15 -15.86
CA PHE A 455 0.82 12.49 -15.02
C PHE A 455 0.29 13.43 -13.93
N PHE A 456 1.17 14.17 -13.27
CA PHE A 456 0.76 15.14 -12.25
C PHE A 456 -0.06 16.30 -12.84
N GLN A 457 0.31 16.79 -14.03
CA GLN A 457 -0.51 17.78 -14.74
C GLN A 457 -1.91 17.26 -15.08
N ILE A 458 -2.07 15.97 -15.38
CA ILE A 458 -3.39 15.35 -15.56
C ILE A 458 -4.20 15.47 -14.27
N MET A 459 -3.60 15.15 -13.11
CA MET A 459 -4.26 15.29 -11.80
C MET A 459 -4.69 16.74 -11.53
N VAL A 460 -3.79 17.71 -11.75
CA VAL A 460 -4.05 19.14 -11.52
C VAL A 460 -5.20 19.65 -12.40
N LYS A 461 -5.19 19.32 -13.69
CA LYS A 461 -6.20 19.80 -14.66
C LYS A 461 -7.56 19.12 -14.52
N ASN A 462 -7.64 18.00 -13.80
CA ASN A 462 -8.85 17.18 -13.72
C ASN A 462 -9.17 16.82 -12.26
N LYS A 463 -9.23 17.82 -11.39
CA LYS A 463 -9.61 17.62 -9.98
C LYS A 463 -10.93 16.84 -9.90
N GLY A 464 -10.98 15.85 -9.01
CA GLY A 464 -12.15 14.98 -8.83
C GLY A 464 -12.20 13.74 -9.72
N HIS A 465 -11.24 13.56 -10.64
CA HIS A 465 -11.15 12.35 -11.47
C HIS A 465 -10.06 11.40 -10.98
N ALA A 466 -10.37 10.10 -10.98
CA ALA A 466 -9.43 9.03 -10.77
C ALA A 466 -8.38 8.98 -11.90
N VAL A 467 -7.11 9.19 -11.54
CA VAL A 467 -5.95 9.12 -12.42
C VAL A 467 -5.08 7.93 -12.01
N VAL A 468 -4.80 6.98 -12.90
CA VAL A 468 -4.11 5.72 -12.57
C VAL A 468 -2.74 5.66 -13.24
N PRO A 469 -1.65 5.42 -12.48
CA PRO A 469 -0.31 5.39 -13.04
C PRO A 469 -0.01 4.10 -13.80
N THR A 470 0.88 4.18 -14.80
CA THR A 470 1.66 3.02 -15.26
C THR A 470 2.77 2.70 -14.26
N LEU A 471 3.32 1.48 -14.29
CA LEU A 471 4.36 1.02 -13.36
C LEU A 471 5.58 1.95 -13.26
N ASP A 472 6.03 2.48 -14.39
CA ASP A 472 7.15 3.42 -14.46
C ASP A 472 6.82 4.78 -13.83
N VAL A 473 5.59 5.28 -13.99
CA VAL A 473 5.11 6.51 -13.35
C VAL A 473 4.93 6.31 -11.85
N ASP A 474 4.41 5.15 -11.45
CA ASP A 474 4.14 4.81 -10.05
C ASP A 474 5.44 4.65 -9.27
N LEU A 475 6.49 4.08 -9.88
CA LEU A 475 7.84 4.07 -9.29
C LEU A 475 8.30 5.47 -8.89
N ILE A 476 8.18 6.45 -9.81
CA ILE A 476 8.58 7.84 -9.52
C ILE A 476 7.66 8.45 -8.45
N TRP A 477 6.36 8.16 -8.48
CA TRP A 477 5.42 8.68 -7.50
C TRP A 477 5.71 8.14 -6.10
N HIS A 478 5.98 6.84 -5.96
CA HIS A 478 6.43 6.21 -4.73
C HIS A 478 7.75 6.83 -4.24
N THR A 479 8.75 6.98 -5.11
CA THR A 479 10.02 7.65 -4.73
C THR A 479 9.77 9.06 -4.20
N HIS A 480 8.84 9.82 -4.80
CA HIS A 480 8.47 11.14 -4.31
C HIS A 480 7.85 11.08 -2.91
N GLN A 481 6.93 10.14 -2.67
CA GLN A 481 6.23 9.96 -1.39
C GLN A 481 7.17 9.56 -0.24
N LEU A 482 8.26 8.87 -0.56
CA LEU A 482 9.33 8.52 0.38
C LEU A 482 10.17 9.74 0.82
N SER A 483 9.87 10.93 0.31
CA SER A 483 10.30 12.23 0.84
C SER A 483 9.06 13.05 1.25
N PRO A 484 8.44 12.77 2.42
CA PRO A 484 7.08 13.19 2.75
C PRO A 484 6.88 14.70 2.73
N ILE A 485 7.84 15.47 3.26
CA ILE A 485 7.75 16.94 3.26
C ILE A 485 7.80 17.53 1.85
N ARG A 486 8.68 17.00 0.99
CA ARG A 486 8.82 17.43 -0.41
C ARG A 486 7.53 17.11 -1.18
N TYR A 487 7.00 15.91 -0.99
CA TYR A 487 5.73 15.49 -1.59
C TYR A 487 4.53 16.30 -1.09
N TYR A 488 4.46 16.59 0.21
CA TYR A 488 3.41 17.40 0.82
C TYR A 488 3.39 18.83 0.24
N ILE A 489 4.54 19.51 0.24
CA ILE A 489 4.68 20.88 -0.29
C ILE A 489 4.34 20.88 -1.78
N PHE A 490 4.90 19.96 -2.55
CA PHE A 490 4.63 19.87 -3.98
C PHE A 490 3.14 19.66 -4.25
N SER A 491 2.53 18.68 -3.58
CA SER A 491 1.13 18.37 -3.77
C SER A 491 0.22 19.53 -3.40
N THR A 492 0.39 20.09 -2.20
CA THR A 492 -0.48 21.17 -1.72
C THR A 492 -0.32 22.45 -2.54
N THR A 493 0.89 22.75 -3.00
CA THR A 493 1.15 23.89 -3.89
C THR A 493 0.47 23.69 -5.25
N GLN A 494 0.63 22.53 -5.87
CA GLN A 494 0.09 22.26 -7.20
C GLN A 494 -1.43 22.02 -7.21
N MET A 495 -2.01 21.61 -6.08
CA MET A 495 -3.43 21.25 -5.95
C MET A 495 -4.24 22.20 -5.07
N GLU A 496 -3.79 23.44 -4.90
CA GLU A 496 -4.51 24.48 -4.12
C GLU A 496 -4.89 24.01 -2.70
N GLY A 497 -3.88 23.56 -1.94
CA GLY A 497 -4.03 23.13 -0.54
C GLY A 497 -4.42 21.66 -0.35
N ILE A 498 -4.52 20.86 -1.41
CA ILE A 498 -4.83 19.42 -1.30
C ILE A 498 -3.55 18.58 -1.21
N PHE A 499 -3.41 17.80 -0.14
CA PHE A 499 -2.38 16.78 -0.02
C PHE A 499 -2.87 15.48 -0.69
N ILE A 500 -2.40 15.18 -1.90
CA ILE A 500 -2.79 14.01 -2.68
C ILE A 500 -2.37 12.75 -1.94
N ASN A 501 -3.32 11.85 -1.71
CA ASN A 501 -3.01 10.53 -1.17
C ASN A 501 -2.57 9.56 -2.26
N HIS A 502 -1.72 8.58 -1.92
CA HIS A 502 -1.71 7.29 -2.61
C HIS A 502 -2.73 6.43 -1.88
N ASP A 503 -3.72 5.90 -2.58
CA ASP A 503 -4.58 4.92 -1.95
C ASP A 503 -4.08 3.53 -2.28
N ASP A 504 -3.92 2.75 -1.22
CA ASP A 504 -3.43 1.40 -1.29
C ASP A 504 -4.55 0.38 -1.54
N LYS A 505 -5.83 0.80 -1.66
CA LYS A 505 -6.98 -0.09 -1.89
C LYS A 505 -8.05 0.49 -2.85
N ILE A 506 -7.87 0.28 -4.16
CA ILE A 506 -8.80 0.71 -5.22
C ILE A 506 -9.60 -0.46 -5.80
N ASP A 507 -10.92 -0.29 -5.99
CA ASP A 507 -11.76 -1.27 -6.68
C ASP A 507 -11.27 -1.57 -8.11
N GLU A 508 -11.16 -2.85 -8.47
CA GLU A 508 -10.59 -3.30 -9.75
C GLU A 508 -11.34 -2.77 -11.00
N ILE A 509 -12.66 -2.59 -10.93
CA ILE A 509 -13.46 -2.06 -12.04
C ILE A 509 -13.17 -0.57 -12.22
N LYS A 510 -13.20 0.19 -11.12
CA LYS A 510 -12.86 1.62 -11.13
C LYS A 510 -11.43 1.86 -11.61
N LEU A 511 -10.49 1.01 -11.20
CA LEU A 511 -9.08 1.10 -11.60
C LEU A 511 -8.94 0.98 -13.13
N ASN A 512 -9.62 0.00 -13.73
CA ASN A 512 -9.60 -0.22 -15.18
C ASN A 512 -10.16 0.99 -15.97
N ASP A 513 -11.32 1.51 -15.55
CA ASP A 513 -11.95 2.68 -16.19
C ASP A 513 -11.07 3.93 -16.08
N ALA A 514 -10.52 4.17 -14.88
CA ALA A 514 -9.64 5.28 -14.60
C ALA A 514 -8.33 5.19 -15.39
N PHE A 515 -7.78 3.98 -15.60
CA PHE A 515 -6.59 3.78 -16.43
C PHE A 515 -6.84 4.08 -17.91
N ALA A 516 -7.97 3.62 -18.46
CA ALA A 516 -8.35 3.93 -19.84
C ALA A 516 -8.52 5.45 -20.03
N TRP A 517 -9.18 6.11 -19.09
CA TRP A 517 -9.35 7.57 -19.08
C TRP A 517 -8.02 8.30 -18.95
N THR A 518 -7.13 7.87 -18.04
CA THR A 518 -5.80 8.48 -17.83
C THR A 518 -4.95 8.39 -19.09
N SER A 519 -4.95 7.22 -19.73
CA SER A 519 -4.26 7.00 -21.01
C SER A 519 -4.72 7.98 -22.09
N ARG A 520 -6.03 8.25 -22.14
CA ARG A 520 -6.63 9.21 -23.08
C ARG A 520 -6.23 10.65 -22.76
N GLN A 521 -6.19 11.05 -21.49
CA GLN A 521 -5.74 12.40 -21.11
C GLN A 521 -4.26 12.61 -21.40
N TYR A 522 -3.43 11.62 -21.11
CA TYR A 522 -2.00 11.65 -21.44
C TYR A 522 -1.78 11.83 -22.94
N GLN A 523 -2.49 11.05 -23.77
CA GLN A 523 -2.46 11.18 -25.23
C GLN A 523 -2.84 12.59 -25.70
N LYS A 524 -3.88 13.19 -25.10
CA LYS A 524 -4.32 14.55 -25.44
C LYS A 524 -3.26 15.60 -25.07
N LEU A 525 -2.75 15.56 -23.84
CA LEU A 525 -1.78 16.54 -23.34
C LEU A 525 -0.42 16.47 -24.06
N THR A 526 -0.04 15.30 -24.56
CA THR A 526 1.25 15.07 -25.22
C THR A 526 1.19 15.12 -26.74
N GLY A 527 0.04 15.42 -27.33
CA GLY A 527 -0.12 15.48 -28.79
C GLY A 527 -0.04 14.11 -29.48
N GLY A 528 -0.35 13.02 -28.77
CA GLY A 528 -0.45 11.67 -29.32
C GLY A 528 0.60 10.67 -28.83
N LYS A 529 1.40 10.97 -27.80
CA LYS A 529 2.28 9.96 -27.18
C LYS A 529 1.45 8.87 -26.50
N ILE A 530 1.99 7.66 -26.45
CA ILE A 530 1.35 6.51 -25.83
C ILE A 530 1.65 6.52 -24.34
N TYR A 531 0.64 6.25 -23.52
CA TYR A 531 0.82 6.20 -22.06
C TYR A 531 1.41 4.87 -21.58
N SER A 532 0.90 3.74 -22.08
CA SER A 532 1.43 2.40 -21.81
C SER A 532 1.96 1.78 -23.09
N GLU A 533 3.25 1.47 -23.12
CA GLU A 533 3.93 0.87 -24.28
C GLU A 533 3.86 -0.67 -24.28
N CYS A 534 3.28 -1.27 -23.25
CA CYS A 534 3.08 -2.73 -23.17
C CYS A 534 2.11 -3.24 -24.26
N THR A 535 2.48 -4.31 -24.96
CA THR A 535 1.72 -4.91 -26.08
C THR A 535 0.82 -6.08 -25.66
N CYS A 536 0.61 -6.30 -24.36
CA CYS A 536 -0.32 -7.34 -23.88
C CYS A 536 -1.78 -7.11 -24.34
N TRP A 537 -2.58 -8.18 -24.36
CA TRP A 537 -3.98 -8.17 -24.84
C TRP A 537 -4.82 -7.04 -24.22
N TYR A 538 -4.62 -6.77 -22.93
CA TYR A 538 -5.34 -5.74 -22.20
C TYR A 538 -4.94 -4.33 -22.64
N CYS A 539 -3.64 -4.06 -22.75
CA CYS A 539 -3.17 -2.73 -23.14
C CYS A 539 -3.53 -2.42 -24.59
N GLU A 540 -3.54 -3.43 -25.47
CA GLU A 540 -4.07 -3.32 -26.83
C GLU A 540 -5.56 -2.96 -26.83
N ALA A 541 -6.37 -3.67 -26.02
CA ALA A 541 -7.80 -3.38 -25.89
C ALA A 541 -8.06 -1.94 -25.41
N VAL A 542 -7.32 -1.48 -24.40
CA VAL A 542 -7.43 -0.11 -23.87
C VAL A 542 -7.01 0.92 -24.92
N ARG A 543 -5.88 0.72 -25.61
CA ARG A 543 -5.44 1.61 -26.70
C ARG A 543 -6.48 1.67 -27.81
N GLU A 544 -7.02 0.53 -28.23
CA GLU A 544 -8.07 0.47 -29.25
C GLU A 544 -9.32 1.23 -28.80
N SER A 545 -9.76 1.05 -27.55
CA SER A 545 -10.91 1.77 -26.99
C SER A 545 -10.72 3.28 -26.95
N ASN A 546 -9.49 3.76 -26.74
CA ASN A 546 -9.16 5.18 -26.73
C ASN A 546 -9.09 5.82 -28.11
N ASN A 547 -8.83 5.00 -29.13
CA ASN A 547 -8.74 5.42 -30.52
C ASN A 547 -10.06 5.28 -31.28
N GLN A 548 -11.14 4.84 -30.61
CA GLN A 548 -12.52 4.85 -31.13
C GLN A 548 -13.09 6.27 -31.06
N GLY A 549 -13.37 6.85 -32.22
CA GLY A 549 -14.13 8.09 -32.37
C GLY A 549 -15.36 7.84 -33.22
N LEU A 550 -16.43 8.61 -32.97
CA LEU A 550 -17.52 8.80 -33.94
C LEU A 550 -16.90 9.43 -35.21
N GLY A 551 -17.38 9.05 -36.40
CA GLY A 551 -16.71 9.30 -37.69
C GLY A 551 -16.26 10.74 -38.03
N ARG A 552 -15.50 10.84 -39.14
CA ARG A 552 -14.97 12.03 -39.87
C ARG A 552 -14.26 13.17 -39.10
N LEU A 553 -14.23 13.20 -37.76
CA LEU A 553 -13.49 14.23 -36.99
C LEU A 553 -12.50 13.58 -36.00
N ILE A 554 -11.41 13.02 -36.53
CA ILE A 554 -10.32 12.47 -35.70
C ILE A 554 -9.37 13.61 -35.33
N SER A 555 -9.15 13.84 -34.02
CA SER A 555 -8.19 14.85 -33.57
C SER A 555 -6.76 14.52 -34.03
N PRO A 556 -5.88 15.52 -34.27
CA PRO A 556 -4.47 15.29 -34.61
C PRO A 556 -3.75 14.37 -33.61
N SER A 557 -4.02 14.56 -32.30
CA SER A 557 -3.50 13.69 -31.23
C SER A 557 -3.92 12.23 -31.38
N THR A 558 -5.10 11.96 -31.94
CA THR A 558 -5.60 10.59 -32.19
C THR A 558 -4.95 9.98 -33.42
N LEU A 559 -4.70 10.78 -34.46
CA LEU A 559 -3.93 10.33 -35.62
C LEU A 559 -2.48 9.99 -35.24
N HIS A 560 -1.82 10.87 -34.50
CA HIS A 560 -0.46 10.63 -34.00
C HIS A 560 -0.38 9.41 -33.09
N ALA A 561 -1.35 9.21 -32.18
CA ALA A 561 -1.36 8.01 -31.35
C ALA A 561 -1.54 6.72 -32.14
N LYS A 562 -2.38 6.74 -33.20
CA LYS A 562 -2.52 5.60 -34.11
C LYS A 562 -1.23 5.30 -34.87
N ALA A 563 -0.49 6.33 -35.27
CA ALA A 563 0.82 6.20 -35.92
C ALA A 563 1.87 5.67 -34.94
N ASN A 564 1.97 6.24 -33.75
CA ASN A 564 2.87 5.79 -32.68
C ASN A 564 2.59 4.34 -32.30
N ALA A 565 1.31 3.93 -32.22
CA ALA A 565 0.95 2.55 -31.89
C ALA A 565 1.37 1.59 -33.02
N ALA A 566 1.34 2.03 -34.28
CA ALA A 566 1.86 1.24 -35.39
C ALA A 566 3.38 1.09 -35.35
N LEU A 567 4.11 2.11 -34.92
CA LEU A 567 5.57 2.05 -34.73
C LEU A 567 5.95 1.08 -33.61
N LEU A 568 5.22 1.12 -32.49
CA LEU A 568 5.43 0.23 -31.34
C LEU A 568 5.37 -1.26 -31.71
N HIS A 569 4.41 -1.64 -32.55
CA HIS A 569 4.29 -3.03 -33.05
C HIS A 569 5.48 -3.45 -33.92
N ASN A 570 5.99 -2.53 -34.76
CA ASN A 570 7.14 -2.83 -35.61
C ASN A 570 8.43 -3.06 -34.80
N SER A 571 8.55 -2.44 -33.62
CA SER A 571 9.66 -2.70 -32.71
C SER A 571 9.49 -3.99 -31.91
N ALA A 572 8.27 -4.35 -31.53
CA ALA A 572 7.97 -5.54 -30.72
C ALA A 572 8.09 -6.86 -31.52
N ASP A 573 7.81 -6.86 -32.82
CA ASP A 573 8.00 -8.03 -33.70
C ASP A 573 9.47 -8.51 -33.77
N ASN A 574 10.43 -7.71 -33.28
CA ASN A 574 11.86 -8.08 -33.21
C ASN A 574 12.25 -8.72 -31.87
N THR A 575 11.33 -8.89 -30.92
CA THR A 575 11.61 -9.48 -29.60
C THR A 575 10.95 -10.85 -29.47
N THR A 576 11.75 -11.90 -29.36
CA THR A 576 11.38 -13.32 -29.54
C THR A 576 10.84 -14.02 -28.29
N ASP A 577 10.37 -13.30 -27.26
CA ASP A 577 9.96 -13.94 -26.01
C ASP A 577 8.59 -13.39 -25.56
N GLY A 578 7.53 -14.17 -25.79
CA GLY A 578 6.11 -13.79 -25.69
C GLY A 578 5.57 -13.40 -24.30
N LYS A 579 6.42 -12.91 -23.40
CA LYS A 579 6.05 -12.26 -22.13
C LYS A 579 6.46 -10.80 -22.21
N SER A 580 5.51 -9.92 -22.49
CA SER A 580 5.73 -8.46 -22.51
C SER A 580 6.28 -8.00 -21.15
N LYS A 581 7.58 -7.67 -21.08
CA LYS A 581 8.26 -7.13 -19.88
C LYS A 581 8.11 -5.61 -19.79
N GLU A 582 7.33 -4.98 -20.66
CA GLU A 582 7.14 -3.54 -20.68
C GLU A 582 6.18 -3.06 -19.59
N PRO A 583 6.39 -1.85 -19.05
CA PRO A 583 5.52 -1.27 -18.04
C PRO A 583 4.09 -1.10 -18.57
N HIS A 584 3.13 -1.66 -17.83
CA HIS A 584 1.69 -1.48 -18.02
C HIS A 584 1.05 -0.80 -16.81
N ILE A 585 -0.28 -0.94 -16.64
CA ILE A 585 -1.03 -0.45 -15.47
C ILE A 585 -0.39 -0.89 -14.15
N SER A 586 -0.23 0.04 -13.20
CA SER A 586 0.08 -0.32 -11.82
C SER A 586 -1.21 -0.67 -11.07
N SER A 587 -1.27 -1.88 -10.53
CA SER A 587 -2.47 -2.49 -9.96
C SER A 587 -2.24 -3.14 -8.60
N HIS A 588 -1.11 -2.82 -7.94
CA HIS A 588 -0.76 -3.37 -6.64
C HIS A 588 -1.75 -2.97 -5.53
N ASN A 589 -2.48 -1.87 -5.73
CA ASN A 589 -3.57 -1.42 -4.87
C ASN A 589 -4.95 -1.98 -5.27
N ALA A 590 -5.05 -2.81 -6.31
CA ALA A 590 -6.32 -3.36 -6.76
C ALA A 590 -6.91 -4.33 -5.72
N VAL A 591 -8.17 -4.08 -5.33
CA VAL A 591 -8.93 -4.91 -4.38
C VAL A 591 -10.32 -5.22 -4.93
N ARG A 592 -10.93 -6.29 -4.43
CA ARG A 592 -12.35 -6.58 -4.70
C ARG A 592 -13.26 -5.96 -3.66
N VAL A 593 -14.33 -5.33 -4.14
CA VAL A 593 -15.42 -4.84 -3.31
C VAL A 593 -16.49 -5.91 -3.16
N LEU A 594 -16.58 -6.54 -1.99
CA LEU A 594 -17.48 -7.68 -1.74
C LEU A 594 -18.99 -7.36 -1.89
N ALA A 595 -19.36 -6.09 -1.78
CA ALA A 595 -20.75 -5.64 -1.69
C ALA A 595 -21.31 -5.03 -2.99
N GLN A 596 -20.46 -4.74 -3.98
CA GLN A 596 -20.83 -3.94 -5.17
C GLN A 596 -20.46 -4.58 -6.50
N ALA A 597 -19.87 -5.77 -6.52
CA ALA A 597 -19.62 -6.47 -7.77
C ALA A 597 -20.97 -6.90 -8.39
N ASP A 598 -21.61 -6.02 -9.15
CA ASP A 598 -22.69 -6.40 -10.07
C ASP A 598 -22.07 -7.37 -11.08
N PRO A 599 -22.40 -8.68 -11.04
CA PRO A 599 -21.81 -9.66 -11.93
C PRO A 599 -22.02 -9.27 -13.40
N LYS A 600 -23.12 -8.57 -13.70
CA LYS A 600 -23.44 -8.09 -15.04
C LYS A 600 -22.55 -6.94 -15.49
N ALA A 601 -22.22 -6.01 -14.60
CA ALA A 601 -21.30 -4.92 -14.90
C ALA A 601 -19.89 -5.46 -15.22
N MET A 602 -19.42 -6.43 -14.43
CA MET A 602 -18.13 -7.09 -14.66
C MET A 602 -18.12 -7.87 -15.98
N GLN A 603 -19.15 -8.67 -16.25
CA GLN A 603 -19.30 -9.38 -17.53
C GLN A 603 -19.33 -8.42 -18.72
N THR A 604 -20.09 -7.32 -18.61
CA THR A 604 -20.20 -6.30 -19.67
C THR A 604 -18.83 -5.67 -19.95
N LYS A 605 -18.08 -5.34 -18.89
CA LYS A 605 -16.75 -4.73 -19.03
C LYS A 605 -15.76 -5.69 -19.69
N THR A 606 -15.78 -6.96 -19.29
CA THR A 606 -14.96 -8.02 -19.89
C THR A 606 -15.29 -8.17 -21.38
N ALA A 607 -16.57 -8.26 -21.75
CA ALA A 607 -17.01 -8.35 -23.14
C ALA A 607 -16.60 -7.11 -23.98
N GLN A 608 -16.64 -5.91 -23.39
CA GLN A 608 -16.19 -4.69 -24.06
C GLN A 608 -14.69 -4.72 -24.37
N LEU A 609 -13.87 -5.16 -23.41
CA LEU A 609 -12.42 -5.31 -23.60
C LEU A 609 -12.11 -6.36 -24.66
N GLU A 610 -12.81 -7.51 -24.64
CA GLU A 610 -12.70 -8.57 -25.65
C GLU A 610 -13.00 -8.04 -27.05
N SER A 611 -14.13 -7.34 -27.22
CA SER A 611 -14.48 -6.73 -28.51
C SER A 611 -13.43 -5.74 -29.00
N CYS A 612 -12.83 -4.94 -28.11
CA CYS A 612 -11.76 -4.02 -28.47
C CYS A 612 -10.47 -4.76 -28.85
N TRP A 613 -10.13 -5.83 -28.14
CA TRP A 613 -8.97 -6.67 -28.46
C TRP A 613 -9.12 -7.36 -29.82
N GLU A 614 -10.28 -7.94 -30.13
CA GLU A 614 -10.55 -8.55 -31.44
C GLU A 614 -10.40 -7.53 -32.58
N LYS A 615 -10.83 -6.28 -32.38
CA LYS A 615 -10.64 -5.19 -33.35
C LYS A 615 -9.16 -4.85 -33.53
N ALA A 616 -8.38 -4.81 -32.46
CA ALA A 616 -6.94 -4.58 -32.52
C ALA A 616 -6.23 -5.70 -33.29
N GLN A 617 -6.59 -6.96 -33.03
CA GLN A 617 -6.07 -8.13 -33.74
C GLN A 617 -6.37 -8.07 -35.25
N ARG A 618 -7.61 -7.77 -35.64
CA ARG A 618 -7.99 -7.60 -37.06
C ARG A 618 -7.18 -6.51 -37.75
N ARG A 619 -6.90 -5.39 -37.06
CA ARG A 619 -6.05 -4.30 -37.61
C ARG A 619 -4.60 -4.73 -37.77
N SER A 620 -4.04 -5.46 -36.81
CA SER A 620 -2.69 -6.01 -36.91
C SER A 620 -2.56 -6.95 -38.11
N HIS A 621 -3.50 -7.90 -38.25
CA HIS A 621 -3.53 -8.84 -39.38
C HIS A 621 -3.68 -8.15 -40.74
N ASN A 622 -4.48 -7.08 -40.83
CA ASN A 622 -4.59 -6.32 -42.08
C ASN A 622 -3.27 -5.58 -42.43
N ARG A 623 -2.51 -5.13 -41.42
CA ARG A 623 -1.19 -4.50 -41.63
C ARG A 623 -0.14 -5.50 -42.09
N SER A 624 -0.09 -6.70 -41.48
CA SER A 624 0.86 -7.74 -41.89
C SER A 624 0.61 -8.21 -43.33
N ARG A 625 -0.66 -8.41 -43.72
CA ARG A 625 -1.03 -8.73 -45.11
C ARG A 625 -0.60 -7.66 -46.12
N SER A 626 -0.70 -6.38 -45.75
CA SER A 626 -0.26 -5.28 -46.63
C SER A 626 1.26 -5.19 -46.81
N ARG A 627 2.05 -5.85 -45.96
CA ARG A 627 3.52 -5.86 -46.00
C ARG A 627 4.13 -7.07 -46.73
N GLY A 628 3.31 -7.93 -47.35
CA GLY A 628 3.80 -9.03 -48.19
C GLY A 628 4.49 -10.19 -47.45
N GLY A 629 4.41 -10.25 -46.11
CA GLY A 629 4.92 -11.36 -45.31
C GLY A 629 3.88 -12.48 -45.16
N GLY A 630 4.25 -13.70 -45.56
CA GLY A 630 3.43 -14.90 -45.39
C GLY A 630 3.14 -15.23 -43.92
N SER A 631 1.99 -15.87 -43.68
CA SER A 631 1.57 -16.59 -42.46
C SER A 631 2.24 -16.12 -41.16
N ALA A 632 1.77 -15.01 -40.59
CA ALA A 632 2.12 -14.66 -39.22
C ALA A 632 1.66 -15.79 -38.30
N HIS A 633 2.64 -16.45 -37.67
CA HIS A 633 2.44 -17.50 -36.67
C HIS A 633 1.38 -17.07 -35.64
N GLU A 634 0.50 -18.01 -35.31
CA GLU A 634 -0.67 -17.92 -34.44
C GLU A 634 -0.33 -17.69 -32.94
N ASP A 635 0.70 -16.92 -32.62
CA ASP A 635 1.22 -16.79 -31.25
C ASP A 635 0.94 -15.41 -30.61
N LEU A 636 -0.22 -14.82 -30.91
CA LEU A 636 -0.76 -13.74 -30.10
C LEU A 636 -1.23 -14.33 -28.76
N SER A 637 -0.28 -14.40 -27.81
CA SER A 637 -0.45 -14.54 -26.35
C SER A 637 -1.82 -15.08 -25.92
N ARG A 638 -1.85 -16.35 -25.50
CA ARG A 638 -3.00 -16.96 -24.80
C ARG A 638 -3.59 -15.94 -23.84
N LYS A 639 -4.81 -15.50 -24.13
CA LYS A 639 -5.57 -14.59 -23.27
C LYS A 639 -5.60 -15.17 -21.86
N THR A 640 -4.92 -14.50 -20.93
CA THR A 640 -4.98 -14.85 -19.51
C THR A 640 -6.41 -14.67 -19.03
N VAL A 641 -6.88 -15.56 -18.15
CA VAL A 641 -8.25 -15.51 -17.59
C VAL A 641 -8.49 -14.19 -16.85
N TYR A 642 -7.44 -13.57 -16.32
CA TYR A 642 -7.49 -12.29 -15.61
C TYR A 642 -6.67 -11.21 -16.34
N GLY A 643 -7.20 -9.98 -16.36
CA GLY A 643 -6.46 -8.81 -16.86
C GLY A 643 -5.50 -8.25 -15.81
N PRO A 644 -4.46 -7.50 -16.22
CA PRO A 644 -3.43 -6.97 -15.32
C PRO A 644 -3.95 -5.91 -14.32
N TYR A 645 -5.21 -5.48 -14.44
CA TYR A 645 -5.91 -4.56 -13.55
C TYR A 645 -6.62 -5.26 -12.37
N ALA A 646 -6.71 -6.59 -12.40
CA ALA A 646 -7.36 -7.35 -11.34
C ALA A 646 -6.51 -7.35 -10.06
N ARG A 647 -7.16 -7.55 -8.91
CA ARG A 647 -6.44 -7.86 -7.67
C ARG A 647 -5.49 -9.04 -7.88
N ASP A 648 -4.42 -9.11 -7.10
CA ASP A 648 -3.50 -10.24 -7.14
C ASP A 648 -4.28 -11.55 -6.83
N PRO A 649 -4.40 -12.48 -7.81
CA PRO A 649 -5.12 -13.72 -7.62
C PRO A 649 -4.39 -14.69 -6.68
N ASP A 650 -3.09 -14.47 -6.46
CA ASP A 650 -2.28 -15.32 -5.61
C ASP A 650 -2.54 -15.04 -4.13
N ILE A 651 -3.08 -13.87 -3.77
CA ILE A 651 -3.43 -13.55 -2.37
C ILE A 651 -4.65 -14.35 -1.90
N HIS A 652 -4.43 -15.28 -0.95
CA HIS A 652 -5.47 -16.10 -0.33
C HIS A 652 -6.01 -15.47 0.97
N ARG A 653 -7.30 -15.16 0.99
CA ARG A 653 -7.93 -14.48 2.14
C ARG A 653 -7.87 -15.24 3.47
N GLU A 654 -7.80 -16.57 3.44
CA GLU A 654 -7.85 -17.41 4.65
C GLU A 654 -6.52 -17.45 5.40
N ILE A 655 -5.43 -17.02 4.76
CA ILE A 655 -4.07 -17.04 5.33
C ILE A 655 -3.85 -15.89 6.31
N TYR A 656 -4.51 -14.75 6.11
CA TYR A 656 -4.22 -13.50 6.80
C TYR A 656 -5.26 -13.16 7.88
N PRO A 657 -4.86 -12.49 8.98
CA PRO A 657 -5.77 -11.89 9.96
C PRO A 657 -6.85 -11.03 9.31
N CYS A 658 -6.45 -10.27 8.30
CA CYS A 658 -7.24 -9.30 7.59
C CYS A 658 -6.99 -9.49 6.10
N ASN A 659 -8.04 -9.56 5.28
CA ASN A 659 -7.90 -9.87 3.86
C ASN A 659 -7.20 -8.71 3.11
N PRO A 660 -5.95 -8.90 2.60
CA PRO A 660 -5.21 -7.81 1.98
C PRO A 660 -5.78 -7.38 0.62
N ALA A 661 -6.57 -8.23 -0.03
CA ALA A 661 -7.01 -8.08 -1.42
C ALA A 661 -8.51 -7.76 -1.57
N CYS A 662 -9.21 -7.47 -0.47
CA CYS A 662 -10.60 -7.07 -0.48
C CYS A 662 -10.86 -5.86 0.42
N VAL A 663 -11.90 -5.12 0.07
CA VAL A 663 -12.52 -4.12 0.93
C VAL A 663 -14.01 -4.40 0.96
N ASN A 664 -14.60 -4.47 2.14
CA ASN A 664 -16.05 -4.41 2.24
C ASN A 664 -16.46 -2.93 2.27
N ILE A 665 -17.60 -2.57 1.68
CA ILE A 665 -18.18 -1.22 1.74
C ILE A 665 -19.71 -1.25 1.90
N THR A 666 -20.30 -2.41 2.21
CA THR A 666 -21.75 -2.48 2.49
C THR A 666 -22.09 -1.56 3.65
N ALA A 667 -23.28 -0.96 3.62
CA ALA A 667 -23.79 -0.19 4.75
C ALA A 667 -23.77 -1.04 6.02
N GLY A 668 -23.12 -0.55 7.08
CA GLY A 668 -22.98 -1.30 8.32
C GLY A 668 -21.93 -2.42 8.27
N VAL A 669 -20.97 -2.35 7.33
CA VAL A 669 -19.79 -3.24 7.30
C VAL A 669 -18.53 -2.40 7.09
N VAL A 670 -17.34 -3.04 7.09
CA VAL A 670 -16.00 -2.45 6.86
C VAL A 670 -16.07 -1.28 5.87
N GLY A 671 -15.32 -0.20 6.07
CA GLY A 671 -15.19 0.89 5.08
C GLY A 671 -16.41 1.83 4.91
N ASN A 672 -17.63 1.40 5.26
CA ASN A 672 -18.84 2.21 5.30
C ASN A 672 -19.50 2.12 6.68
N CYS A 673 -18.69 2.35 7.71
CA CYS A 673 -19.02 2.07 9.09
C CYS A 673 -19.97 3.09 9.74
N MET A 674 -20.64 3.96 8.99
CA MET A 674 -21.70 4.85 9.54
C MET A 674 -22.86 4.98 8.55
N SER A 675 -24.06 4.61 8.99
CA SER A 675 -25.31 4.73 8.23
C SER A 675 -25.55 6.15 7.74
N GLY A 676 -26.02 6.28 6.48
CA GLY A 676 -26.27 7.56 5.82
C GLY A 676 -25.05 8.19 5.15
N THR A 677 -23.86 7.61 5.27
CA THR A 677 -22.65 8.07 4.53
C THR A 677 -22.46 7.39 3.17
N GLN A 678 -23.47 6.64 2.71
CA GLN A 678 -23.52 5.96 1.42
C GLN A 678 -23.39 6.97 0.26
N GLY A 679 -22.52 6.71 -0.71
CA GLY A 679 -22.31 7.60 -1.86
C GLY A 679 -21.51 8.87 -1.56
N VAL A 680 -21.18 9.16 -0.30
CA VAL A 680 -20.10 10.09 0.01
C VAL A 680 -18.81 9.39 -0.37
N GLY A 681 -18.33 9.69 -1.59
CA GLY A 681 -17.02 9.34 -2.11
C GLY A 681 -15.92 9.96 -1.27
N LEU A 682 -15.79 9.47 -0.05
CA LEU A 682 -14.62 9.60 0.78
C LEU A 682 -14.20 8.17 1.08
N ALA A 683 -13.89 7.45 0.00
CA ALA A 683 -12.69 6.65 0.07
C ALA A 683 -11.56 7.67 0.23
N GLN A 684 -10.77 7.55 1.28
CA GLN A 684 -9.33 7.65 1.03
C GLN A 684 -9.10 6.66 -0.12
N GLY A 685 -9.15 7.08 -1.39
CA GLY A 685 -9.19 6.06 -2.46
C GLY A 685 -10.00 6.18 -3.72
N ALA A 686 -9.98 7.34 -4.33
CA ALA A 686 -9.70 7.35 -5.76
C ALA A 686 -8.78 8.54 -5.96
N CYS A 687 -7.79 8.42 -6.83
CA CYS A 687 -6.97 9.55 -7.24
C CYS A 687 -7.90 10.76 -7.45
N VAL A 688 -7.68 11.80 -6.63
CA VAL A 688 -8.55 12.96 -6.41
C VAL A 688 -10.05 12.64 -6.23
N SER A 689 -10.49 12.43 -4.98
CA SER A 689 -11.92 12.51 -4.62
C SER A 689 -12.13 13.45 -3.42
N GLY A 690 -13.07 14.39 -3.60
CA GLY A 690 -13.78 15.03 -2.48
C GLY A 690 -13.37 16.44 -2.07
N THR A 691 -13.53 17.46 -2.94
CA THR A 691 -13.93 18.79 -2.45
C THR A 691 -15.43 18.93 -2.67
N MET A 692 -16.22 19.00 -1.60
CA MET A 692 -17.61 19.43 -1.65
C MET A 692 -17.63 20.89 -2.12
N ALA A 693 -17.78 21.14 -3.43
CA ALA A 693 -18.29 22.43 -3.86
C ALA A 693 -19.75 22.50 -3.40
N ALA A 694 -20.13 23.60 -2.75
CA ALA A 694 -21.50 23.86 -2.34
C ALA A 694 -22.44 23.62 -3.54
N GLN A 695 -23.38 22.70 -3.40
CA GLN A 695 -24.38 22.45 -4.43
C GLN A 695 -25.25 23.69 -4.60
N THR A 696 -24.90 24.58 -5.52
CA THR A 696 -25.92 25.34 -6.22
C THR A 696 -26.74 24.32 -6.99
N ARG A 697 -28.05 24.25 -6.71
CA ARG A 697 -29.04 23.45 -7.46
C ARG A 697 -28.97 23.80 -8.95
N SER A 698 -28.08 23.15 -9.69
CA SER A 698 -28.16 23.05 -11.15
C SER A 698 -28.28 21.58 -11.50
N LYS A 699 -29.35 21.24 -12.23
CA LYS A 699 -29.69 19.89 -12.70
C LYS A 699 -28.59 19.35 -13.64
N GLY A 700 -27.50 18.85 -13.08
CA GLY A 700 -26.47 18.07 -13.79
C GLY A 700 -26.77 16.58 -13.63
N LYS A 701 -26.97 15.88 -14.75
CA LYS A 701 -27.32 14.45 -14.80
C LYS A 701 -26.22 13.59 -14.19
N SER A 702 -26.61 12.73 -13.25
CA SER A 702 -25.81 11.64 -12.71
C SER A 702 -25.32 10.71 -13.83
N PHE A 703 -24.06 10.29 -13.76
CA PHE A 703 -23.38 9.47 -14.77
C PHE A 703 -23.76 7.99 -14.61
N CYS A 704 -25.01 7.69 -14.99
CA CYS A 704 -25.46 6.37 -15.40
C CYS A 704 -26.24 6.56 -16.70
N SER A 705 -25.55 6.61 -17.84
CA SER A 705 -26.24 6.49 -19.13
C SER A 705 -25.38 5.64 -20.05
N GLY A 706 -25.81 4.39 -20.20
CA GLY A 706 -25.36 3.52 -21.27
C GLY A 706 -25.61 4.18 -22.63
N ILE A 707 -24.68 3.93 -23.54
CA ILE A 707 -24.77 4.33 -24.94
C ILE A 707 -25.89 3.51 -25.56
N ALA A 708 -27.06 4.12 -25.76
CA ALA A 708 -28.12 3.58 -26.60
C ALA A 708 -27.88 4.07 -28.04
N GLY A 709 -27.70 3.11 -28.95
CA GLY A 709 -27.54 3.36 -30.37
C GLY A 709 -28.84 3.85 -31.02
N CYS A 710 -28.69 4.78 -31.96
CA CYS A 710 -29.76 5.24 -32.85
C CYS A 710 -30.26 4.07 -33.71
N GLY A 711 -31.49 3.63 -33.50
CA GLY A 711 -32.30 2.91 -34.49
C GLY A 711 -33.15 3.93 -35.24
N MET A 712 -32.95 4.04 -36.55
CA MET A 712 -33.86 4.73 -37.45
C MET A 712 -35.18 3.96 -37.54
N SER A 713 -36.29 4.68 -37.51
CA SER A 713 -37.65 4.19 -37.73
C SER A 713 -37.80 3.37 -39.02
N LEU A 714 -38.53 2.28 -38.91
CA LEU A 714 -39.91 2.24 -39.42
C LEU A 714 -40.84 1.83 -38.28
#